data_AF-A0A661S609-F1
#
_entry.id   AF-A0A661S609-F1
#
_cell.length_a   1.000
_cell.length_b   1.000
_cell.length_c   1.000
_cell.angle_alpha   90.00
_cell.angle_beta   90.00
_cell.angle_gamma   90.00
#
_symmetry.space_group_name_H-M   'P 1'
#
loop_
_entity.id
_entity.type
_entity.pdbx_description
1 polymer ?
#
loop_
_entity_poly.entity_id
_entity_poly.type
_entity_poly.pdbx_seq_one_letter_code
_entity_poly.pdbx_strand_id
1 'polypeptide(L)'
;MLKRHEDALKDGDKIYANILGAGLSNDGRGQSVLSPSADGQNLAFERAYKKAGINPRETEYVECHATGTPLGDKVELDSMDTFFGKYGASPLAGSSKSNLGHLLTAAGMSGMIKTILSMSRNRIPPTINLKNALSSKNNVISAGQIPAVVRTWPGNGDIRHAAVSGFGFGGTNGHIVLESDKRQGTGNNKTPEVLKSPGLRRYKPRRSSSGEAASPFSMAIIGMDALFGNSRGLAEFHRTAYDGLQHFIPLPEKRWKGIEKYDDILKSYGFEDGMPPKGAYVDKFDLDFLRFRIPPNKDDRLIPQQLITLKVADNAIREARLKEGSNVAVLVAMGTELALHQFRGRVNLTTQLKESFSDSDTTKSEALEACIKESIHGVAKANQYTSFIGNIMASRIASVWDFSGPAFSISSEENSVYKSLEAAQLLLENSEADAVVVAAVDLSGGFENVLLKNRRTRINKGQASLSFDRNSDGWMVGEGAGAVVLKSIDAARKQGNLIYAAINAVEFAKGKDDTTVAAACKKAFDSAGVSPADIDYLEVHASGISEEDQAEISGLVDAYKGSGQQLKCAIGSVKANIGHTFAASGMASLIRTALCLYNRFIPRSPGWSGPKYPDEWKKSPFFVPTESRTWFADSKQKSRIAAISGMGADETCAHLILSDEPGQTHRESDYFTRVSPSLIIITGDNPRDMEAGLDSVLSLSALDSDKDLPSIAEDFYKSFSENTSARYRLSLLGQSKKEIHDEAEAAKIGIQQAFKDNEDWSSEGGSYFTPEPLGCDGKIAFVYPGGFNSYIGLGRNLFQLFPEVYEKAGDYTSQLGDLLGSEFLYPKSMTNLSEEEIKSLSSQLFNTPAVMFESGIMSAILYTDIIRESFGISPDQALGYSMGEVSMLFALGVWDRTDKISKSLRESPVFQSRITGSMDNVREAWNLSDSDKKKIWYSYKLEASPDAVRKALEKDLHPSMGRSA
;
A
#
# COMPACT_ATOMS: atom_id res chain seq x y z
N MET A 1 -35.01 -5.94 -6.51
CA MET A 1 -34.11 -7.10 -6.72
C MET A 1 -33.73 -7.16 -8.19
N LEU A 2 -32.46 -7.46 -8.48
CA LEU A 2 -31.94 -7.63 -9.84
C LEU A 2 -31.37 -9.04 -9.97
N LYS A 3 -31.59 -9.67 -11.12
CA LYS A 3 -31.01 -10.96 -11.51
C LYS A 3 -30.67 -10.89 -13.00
N ARG A 4 -29.75 -11.75 -13.46
CA ARG A 4 -29.61 -11.96 -14.91
C ARG A 4 -30.96 -12.42 -15.46
N HIS A 5 -31.34 -11.92 -16.63
CA HIS A 5 -32.65 -12.20 -17.22
C HIS A 5 -32.92 -13.70 -17.37
N GLU A 6 -31.92 -14.48 -17.82
CA GLU A 6 -32.03 -15.95 -17.97
C GLU A 6 -32.32 -16.64 -16.62
N ASP A 7 -31.71 -16.19 -15.52
CA ASP A 7 -31.93 -16.76 -14.18
C ASP A 7 -33.31 -16.37 -13.63
N ALA A 8 -33.77 -15.15 -13.90
CA ALA A 8 -35.11 -14.71 -13.52
C ALA A 8 -36.21 -15.51 -14.24
N LEU A 9 -36.01 -15.81 -15.53
CA LEU A 9 -36.91 -16.69 -16.28
C LEU A 9 -36.89 -18.12 -15.75
N LYS A 10 -35.70 -18.66 -15.48
CA LYS A 10 -35.53 -20.03 -14.95
C LYS A 10 -36.22 -20.22 -13.61
N ASP A 11 -36.12 -19.23 -12.74
CA ASP A 11 -36.67 -19.30 -11.38
C ASP A 11 -38.15 -18.87 -11.32
N GLY A 12 -38.75 -18.49 -12.47
CA GLY A 12 -40.16 -18.09 -12.55
C GLY A 12 -40.46 -16.72 -11.94
N ASP A 13 -39.46 -15.84 -11.84
CA ASP A 13 -39.60 -14.53 -11.22
C ASP A 13 -40.49 -13.59 -12.06
N LYS A 14 -41.24 -12.72 -11.36
CA LYS A 14 -41.94 -11.61 -12.01
C LYS A 14 -40.93 -10.55 -12.46
N ILE A 15 -40.76 -10.40 -13.77
CA ILE A 15 -39.91 -9.37 -14.37
C ILE A 15 -40.72 -8.08 -14.53
N TYR A 16 -40.30 -7.02 -13.84
CA TYR A 16 -40.93 -5.70 -13.93
C TYR A 16 -40.46 -4.91 -15.15
N ALA A 17 -39.15 -4.95 -15.42
CA ALA A 17 -38.49 -4.36 -16.58
C ALA A 17 -37.11 -5.01 -16.75
N ASN A 18 -36.54 -4.88 -17.94
CA ASN A 18 -35.17 -5.27 -18.24
C ASN A 18 -34.27 -4.03 -18.22
N ILE A 19 -33.10 -4.13 -17.60
CA ILE A 19 -32.04 -3.13 -17.73
C ILE A 19 -31.17 -3.56 -18.91
N LEU A 20 -31.20 -2.79 -19.99
CA LEU A 20 -30.46 -3.12 -21.21
C LEU A 20 -29.01 -2.63 -21.13
N GLY A 21 -28.78 -1.47 -20.52
CA GLY A 21 -27.46 -0.90 -20.38
C GLY A 21 -27.44 0.28 -19.42
N ALA A 22 -26.27 0.51 -18.82
CA ALA A 22 -26.00 1.66 -17.96
C ALA A 22 -24.69 2.32 -18.37
N GLY A 23 -24.74 3.64 -18.58
CA GLY A 23 -23.59 4.48 -18.87
C GLY A 23 -23.26 5.35 -17.68
N LEU A 24 -22.01 5.32 -17.25
CA LEU A 24 -21.47 6.19 -16.22
C LEU A 24 -20.37 7.06 -16.81
N SER A 25 -20.26 8.29 -16.37
CA SER A 25 -19.17 9.22 -16.74
C SER A 25 -18.95 10.24 -15.63
N ASN A 26 -17.84 10.99 -15.74
CA ASN A 26 -17.66 12.23 -15.01
C ASN A 26 -17.54 13.41 -15.98
N ASP A 27 -17.95 14.60 -15.54
CA ASP A 27 -17.85 15.84 -16.31
C ASP A 27 -16.40 16.29 -16.56
N GLY A 28 -15.43 15.76 -15.79
CA GLY A 28 -14.03 16.15 -15.91
C GLY A 28 -13.81 17.60 -15.48
N ARG A 29 -13.01 18.33 -16.25
CA ARG A 29 -12.62 19.71 -15.92
C ARG A 29 -13.77 20.68 -16.21
N GLY A 30 -14.25 21.36 -15.17
CA GLY A 30 -15.33 22.35 -15.26
C GLY A 30 -15.04 23.67 -14.53
N GLN A 31 -16.03 24.56 -14.51
CA GLN A 31 -15.95 25.84 -13.79
C GLN A 31 -16.11 25.69 -12.27
N SER A 32 -16.94 24.74 -11.82
CA SER A 32 -17.20 24.47 -10.40
C SER A 32 -17.69 23.03 -10.23
N VAL A 33 -17.42 22.43 -9.07
CA VAL A 33 -17.89 21.08 -8.70
C VAL A 33 -19.42 20.97 -8.60
N LEU A 34 -20.15 22.08 -8.59
CA LEU A 34 -21.61 22.12 -8.57
C LEU A 34 -22.23 22.41 -9.94
N SER A 35 -21.41 22.73 -10.95
CA SER A 35 -21.88 23.08 -12.29
C SER A 35 -21.85 21.85 -13.19
N PRO A 36 -22.97 21.46 -13.80
CA PRO A 36 -23.01 20.30 -14.70
C PRO A 36 -22.38 20.63 -16.07
N SER A 37 -21.86 19.60 -16.75
CA SER A 37 -21.35 19.68 -18.12
C SER A 37 -22.20 18.87 -19.10
N ALA A 38 -22.47 19.44 -20.28
CA ALA A 38 -23.19 18.72 -21.32
C ALA A 38 -22.36 17.55 -21.89
N ASP A 39 -21.05 17.69 -21.97
CA ASP A 39 -20.15 16.67 -22.54
C ASP A 39 -20.16 15.39 -21.70
N GLY A 40 -20.09 15.54 -20.37
CA GLY A 40 -20.18 14.41 -19.45
C GLY A 40 -21.53 13.69 -19.53
N GLN A 41 -22.64 14.43 -19.60
CA GLN A 41 -23.98 13.86 -19.75
C GLN A 41 -24.13 13.12 -21.09
N ASN A 42 -23.70 13.72 -22.20
CA ASN A 42 -23.70 13.10 -23.52
C ASN A 42 -22.88 11.80 -23.54
N LEU A 43 -21.71 11.80 -22.91
CA LEU A 43 -20.88 10.60 -22.78
C LEU A 43 -21.58 9.49 -21.98
N ALA A 44 -22.34 9.84 -20.94
CA ALA A 44 -23.15 8.87 -20.20
C ALA A 44 -24.24 8.25 -21.10
N PHE A 45 -24.90 9.07 -21.92
CA PHE A 45 -25.88 8.59 -22.91
C PHE A 45 -25.22 7.63 -23.92
N GLU A 46 -24.13 8.06 -24.55
CA GLU A 46 -23.39 7.26 -25.53
C GLU A 46 -22.97 5.90 -24.96
N ARG A 47 -22.42 5.87 -23.74
CA ARG A 47 -22.02 4.63 -23.05
C ARG A 47 -23.23 3.73 -22.77
N ALA A 48 -24.33 4.29 -22.30
CA ALA A 48 -25.55 3.54 -21.98
C ALA A 48 -26.16 2.89 -23.21
N TYR A 49 -26.36 3.65 -24.30
CA TYR A 49 -26.94 3.14 -25.54
C TYR A 49 -25.99 2.18 -26.27
N LYS A 50 -24.68 2.42 -26.23
CA LYS A 50 -23.69 1.47 -26.77
C LYS A 50 -23.78 0.10 -26.07
N LYS A 51 -23.92 0.07 -24.74
CA LYS A 51 -24.10 -1.16 -23.97
C LYS A 51 -25.48 -1.80 -24.22
N ALA A 52 -26.54 -0.99 -24.23
CA ALA A 52 -27.90 -1.45 -24.48
C ALA A 52 -28.08 -2.04 -25.88
N GLY A 53 -27.30 -1.57 -26.86
CA GLY A 53 -27.35 -2.07 -28.23
C GLY A 53 -28.66 -1.76 -28.97
N ILE A 54 -29.41 -0.76 -28.49
CA ILE A 54 -30.64 -0.24 -29.11
C ILE A 54 -30.39 1.10 -29.80
N ASN A 55 -31.18 1.42 -30.82
CA ASN A 55 -31.10 2.73 -31.47
C ASN A 55 -31.74 3.80 -30.57
N PRO A 56 -31.08 4.94 -30.27
CA PRO A 56 -31.69 6.01 -29.46
C PRO A 56 -33.03 6.55 -29.99
N ARG A 57 -33.34 6.33 -31.29
CA ARG A 57 -34.64 6.64 -31.89
C ARG A 57 -35.80 5.79 -31.35
N GLU A 58 -35.51 4.63 -30.77
CA GLU A 58 -36.52 3.76 -30.16
C GLU A 58 -36.92 4.23 -28.76
N THR A 59 -36.20 5.19 -28.17
CA THR A 59 -36.53 5.71 -26.85
C THR A 59 -37.78 6.59 -26.89
N GLU A 60 -38.79 6.18 -26.12
CA GLU A 60 -40.10 6.82 -26.08
C GLU A 60 -40.24 7.81 -24.92
N TYR A 61 -39.54 7.54 -23.81
CA TYR A 61 -39.62 8.35 -22.60
C TYR A 61 -38.27 8.45 -21.88
N VAL A 62 -37.94 9.64 -21.37
CA VAL A 62 -36.79 9.89 -20.51
C VAL A 62 -37.24 10.50 -19.19
N GLU A 63 -37.01 9.78 -18.10
CA GLU A 63 -37.08 10.33 -16.76
C GLU A 63 -35.79 11.10 -16.46
N CYS A 64 -35.92 12.43 -16.48
CA CYS A 64 -34.82 13.37 -16.37
C CYS A 64 -34.34 13.55 -14.92
N HIS A 65 -33.12 14.05 -14.78
CA HIS A 65 -32.60 14.49 -13.50
C HIS A 65 -33.33 15.74 -13.00
N ALA A 66 -33.60 16.71 -13.87
CA ALA A 66 -34.39 17.95 -13.72
C ALA A 66 -34.83 18.26 -12.28
N THR A 67 -33.97 19.01 -11.58
CA THR A 67 -34.10 19.36 -10.17
C THR A 67 -34.86 20.65 -9.94
N GLY A 68 -35.17 21.39 -11.00
CA GLY A 68 -35.74 22.73 -10.94
C GLY A 68 -34.68 23.82 -10.83
N THR A 69 -33.39 23.47 -10.95
CA THR A 69 -32.30 24.46 -10.97
C THR A 69 -32.15 25.01 -12.39
N PRO A 70 -32.22 26.34 -12.61
CA PRO A 70 -32.24 26.90 -13.96
C PRO A 70 -31.08 26.47 -14.85
N LEU A 71 -29.86 26.42 -14.30
CA LEU A 71 -28.67 25.97 -15.02
C LEU A 71 -28.72 24.47 -15.33
N GLY A 72 -29.03 23.63 -14.33
CA GLY A 72 -29.02 22.18 -14.47
C GLY A 72 -30.07 21.67 -15.45
N ASP A 73 -31.31 22.16 -15.33
CA ASP A 73 -32.41 21.79 -16.22
C ASP A 73 -32.12 22.22 -17.67
N LYS A 74 -31.48 23.39 -17.87
CA LYS A 74 -31.10 23.86 -19.21
C LYS A 74 -29.99 23.01 -19.83
N VAL A 75 -28.95 22.69 -19.07
CA VAL A 75 -27.84 21.83 -19.54
C VAL A 75 -28.37 20.44 -19.90
N GLU A 76 -29.22 19.83 -19.08
CA GLU A 76 -29.80 18.51 -19.36
C GLU A 76 -30.62 18.50 -20.66
N LEU A 77 -31.49 19.51 -20.87
CA LEU A 77 -32.26 19.62 -22.11
C LEU A 77 -31.36 19.78 -23.34
N ASP A 78 -30.28 20.56 -23.24
CA ASP A 78 -29.35 20.78 -24.35
C ASP A 78 -28.47 19.55 -24.62
N SER A 79 -28.12 18.76 -23.60
CA SER A 79 -27.48 17.44 -23.77
C SER A 79 -28.42 16.48 -24.50
N MET A 80 -29.67 16.38 -24.06
CA MET A 80 -30.67 15.54 -24.73
C MET A 80 -30.88 15.96 -26.19
N ASP A 81 -30.92 17.26 -26.46
CA ASP A 81 -31.03 17.80 -27.83
C ASP A 81 -29.86 17.38 -28.71
N THR A 82 -28.64 17.48 -28.18
CA THR A 82 -27.42 17.08 -28.88
C THR A 82 -27.42 15.58 -29.19
N PHE A 83 -27.68 14.74 -28.17
CA PHE A 83 -27.62 13.29 -28.32
C PHE A 83 -28.79 12.73 -29.13
N PHE A 84 -30.04 12.98 -28.74
CA PHE A 84 -31.23 12.43 -29.41
C PHE A 84 -31.46 13.07 -30.78
N GLY A 85 -31.14 14.36 -30.95
CA GLY A 85 -31.25 15.06 -32.22
C GLY A 85 -30.40 14.44 -33.32
N LYS A 86 -29.20 13.94 -32.99
CA LYS A 86 -28.32 13.20 -33.92
C LYS A 86 -28.98 11.97 -34.54
N TYR A 87 -29.94 11.35 -33.84
CA TYR A 87 -30.65 10.16 -34.28
C TYR A 87 -32.09 10.45 -34.76
N GLY A 88 -32.48 11.71 -34.83
CA GLY A 88 -33.86 12.11 -35.17
C GLY A 88 -34.88 11.62 -34.16
N ALA A 89 -34.48 11.46 -32.90
CA ALA A 89 -35.32 11.01 -31.79
C ALA A 89 -35.89 12.21 -31.03
N SER A 90 -37.12 12.10 -30.54
CA SER A 90 -37.78 13.14 -29.72
C SER A 90 -38.64 12.47 -28.65
N PRO A 91 -38.01 11.89 -27.60
CA PRO A 91 -38.74 11.22 -26.53
C PRO A 91 -39.58 12.21 -25.72
N LEU A 92 -40.63 11.69 -25.07
CA LEU A 92 -41.29 12.41 -23.98
C LEU A 92 -40.30 12.55 -22.80
N ALA A 93 -40.40 13.64 -22.05
CA ALA A 93 -39.53 13.90 -20.90
C ALA A 93 -40.35 14.20 -19.65
N GLY A 94 -39.85 13.81 -18.47
CA GLY A 94 -40.50 14.12 -17.22
C GLY A 94 -39.58 13.94 -16.01
N SER A 95 -40.03 14.44 -14.86
CA SER A 95 -39.32 14.33 -13.57
C SER A 95 -40.30 14.04 -12.43
N SER A 96 -39.96 13.08 -11.57
CA SER A 96 -40.67 12.73 -10.34
C SER A 96 -40.41 13.74 -9.22
N LYS A 97 -39.33 14.53 -9.35
CA LYS A 97 -38.92 15.50 -8.32
C LYS A 97 -39.93 16.62 -8.15
N SER A 98 -40.75 16.90 -9.16
CA SER A 98 -41.89 17.81 -9.04
C SER A 98 -42.88 17.39 -7.94
N ASN A 99 -42.96 16.09 -7.65
CA ASN A 99 -43.90 15.52 -6.68
C ASN A 99 -43.25 15.29 -5.31
N LEU A 100 -41.99 14.87 -5.30
CA LEU A 100 -41.33 14.34 -4.11
C LEU A 100 -40.17 15.22 -3.59
N GLY A 101 -39.83 16.28 -4.32
CA GLY A 101 -38.57 17.01 -4.11
C GLY A 101 -37.36 16.20 -4.57
N HIS A 102 -36.16 16.72 -4.31
CA HIS A 102 -34.91 16.02 -4.62
C HIS A 102 -34.49 15.12 -3.45
N LEU A 103 -34.67 13.80 -3.59
CA LEU A 103 -34.33 12.79 -2.58
C LEU A 103 -32.82 12.49 -2.44
N LEU A 104 -31.95 13.46 -2.77
CA LEU A 104 -30.49 13.32 -2.76
C LEU A 104 -30.01 11.98 -3.36
N THR A 105 -29.34 11.13 -2.58
CA THR A 105 -28.82 9.82 -3.00
C THR A 105 -29.90 8.83 -3.44
N ALA A 106 -31.14 8.97 -2.97
CA ALA A 106 -32.28 8.12 -3.36
C ALA A 106 -33.08 8.66 -4.57
N ALA A 107 -32.65 9.77 -5.18
CA ALA A 107 -33.39 10.42 -6.26
C ALA A 107 -33.62 9.50 -7.46
N GLY A 108 -32.59 8.75 -7.90
CA GLY A 108 -32.68 7.84 -9.03
C GLY A 108 -33.72 6.72 -8.85
N MET A 109 -33.90 6.23 -7.62
CA MET A 109 -34.88 5.19 -7.32
C MET A 109 -36.31 5.65 -7.57
N SER A 110 -36.64 6.89 -7.21
CA SER A 110 -37.98 7.44 -7.46
C SER A 110 -38.30 7.52 -8.95
N GLY A 111 -37.32 7.94 -9.76
CA GLY A 111 -37.44 8.04 -11.21
C GLY A 111 -37.53 6.66 -11.88
N MET A 112 -36.70 5.71 -11.45
CA MET A 112 -36.76 4.32 -11.93
C MET A 112 -38.11 3.66 -11.64
N ILE A 113 -38.61 3.76 -10.41
CA ILE A 113 -39.89 3.16 -10.04
C ILE A 113 -41.03 3.80 -10.83
N LYS A 114 -41.06 5.13 -10.96
CA LYS A 114 -42.04 5.82 -11.81
C LYS A 114 -41.98 5.30 -13.24
N THR A 115 -40.80 5.19 -13.82
CA THR A 115 -40.60 4.78 -15.22
C THR A 115 -41.05 3.34 -15.45
N ILE A 116 -40.62 2.41 -14.59
CA ILE A 116 -40.99 0.98 -14.67
C ILE A 116 -42.50 0.80 -14.53
N LEU A 117 -43.13 1.48 -13.57
CA LEU A 117 -44.59 1.42 -13.40
C LEU A 117 -45.33 2.05 -14.59
N SER A 118 -44.80 3.13 -15.14
CA SER A 118 -45.36 3.83 -16.30
C SER A 118 -45.35 2.95 -17.55
N MET A 119 -44.23 2.26 -17.80
CA MET A 119 -44.12 1.26 -18.86
C MET A 119 -45.13 0.13 -18.63
N SER A 120 -45.23 -0.43 -17.41
CA SER A 120 -46.14 -1.55 -17.14
C SER A 120 -47.63 -1.20 -17.30
N ARG A 121 -48.00 0.07 -17.08
CA ARG A 121 -49.39 0.56 -17.11
C ARG A 121 -49.76 1.29 -18.38
N ASN A 122 -48.85 1.38 -19.35
CA ASN A 122 -49.05 2.11 -20.61
C ASN A 122 -49.47 3.58 -20.40
N ARG A 123 -48.97 4.22 -19.32
CA ARG A 123 -49.34 5.59 -18.92
C ARG A 123 -48.15 6.33 -18.38
N ILE A 124 -47.98 7.58 -18.78
CA ILE A 124 -46.94 8.49 -18.29
C ILE A 124 -47.63 9.53 -17.39
N PRO A 125 -47.34 9.54 -16.07
CA PRO A 125 -47.84 10.56 -15.14
C PRO A 125 -47.29 11.96 -15.48
N PRO A 126 -48.01 13.03 -15.11
CA PRO A 126 -47.57 14.39 -15.37
C PRO A 126 -46.37 14.80 -14.50
N THR A 127 -45.55 15.70 -15.03
CA THR A 127 -44.67 16.56 -14.23
C THR A 127 -45.51 17.73 -13.71
N ILE A 128 -45.76 17.73 -12.40
CA ILE A 128 -46.69 18.67 -11.77
C ILE A 128 -46.08 20.06 -11.58
N ASN A 129 -46.92 21.06 -11.35
CA ASN A 129 -46.55 22.46 -11.17
C ASN A 129 -45.84 23.11 -12.39
N LEU A 130 -45.84 22.43 -13.53
CA LEU A 130 -45.27 22.92 -14.79
C LEU A 130 -46.27 23.87 -15.48
N LYS A 131 -45.99 25.18 -15.43
CA LYS A 131 -46.80 26.20 -16.13
C LYS A 131 -46.22 26.57 -17.49
N ASN A 132 -44.96 27.03 -17.50
CA ASN A 132 -44.22 27.41 -18.71
C ASN A 132 -43.04 26.46 -18.85
N ALA A 133 -43.19 25.43 -19.68
CA ALA A 133 -42.16 24.44 -19.85
C ALA A 133 -40.98 24.98 -20.67
N LEU A 134 -39.76 24.70 -20.22
CA LEU A 134 -38.55 24.97 -20.98
C LEU A 134 -38.53 24.09 -22.24
N SER A 135 -37.80 24.55 -23.26
CA SER A 135 -37.51 23.77 -24.47
C SER A 135 -36.01 23.74 -24.70
N SER A 136 -35.54 22.65 -25.31
CA SER A 136 -34.14 22.53 -25.70
C SER A 136 -33.79 23.50 -26.84
N LYS A 137 -32.49 23.77 -27.02
CA LYS A 137 -32.00 24.77 -28.00
C LYS A 137 -32.57 24.60 -29.41
N ASN A 138 -32.65 23.37 -29.93
CA ASN A 138 -33.17 23.08 -31.28
C ASN A 138 -34.57 22.44 -31.25
N ASN A 139 -35.30 22.56 -30.13
CA ASN A 139 -36.64 22.00 -29.93
C ASN A 139 -36.77 20.48 -30.14
N VAL A 140 -35.67 19.71 -30.02
CA VAL A 140 -35.73 18.24 -29.96
C VAL A 140 -36.61 17.78 -28.80
N ILE A 141 -36.47 18.43 -27.64
CA ILE A 141 -37.38 18.32 -26.51
C ILE A 141 -38.13 19.65 -26.40
N SER A 142 -39.31 19.70 -27.01
CA SER A 142 -40.20 20.87 -26.94
C SER A 142 -41.05 20.86 -25.67
N ALA A 143 -41.63 22.01 -25.32
CA ALA A 143 -42.61 22.12 -24.23
C ALA A 143 -43.75 21.07 -24.33
N GLY A 144 -44.14 20.70 -25.56
CA GLY A 144 -45.18 19.69 -25.81
C GLY A 144 -44.77 18.26 -25.47
N GLN A 145 -43.47 17.98 -25.36
CA GLN A 145 -42.92 16.68 -24.98
C GLN A 145 -42.85 16.46 -23.47
N ILE A 146 -43.18 17.46 -22.64
CA ILE A 146 -43.20 17.34 -21.19
C ILE A 146 -44.66 17.23 -20.73
N PRO A 147 -45.15 16.03 -20.32
CA PRO A 147 -46.56 15.85 -20.01
C PRO A 147 -46.97 16.65 -18.76
N ALA A 148 -47.89 17.61 -18.92
CA ALA A 148 -48.53 18.33 -17.80
C ALA A 148 -49.82 17.62 -17.30
N VAL A 149 -50.31 16.65 -18.07
CA VAL A 149 -51.42 15.75 -17.71
C VAL A 149 -51.02 14.30 -18.00
N VAL A 150 -51.75 13.33 -17.44
CA VAL A 150 -51.50 11.91 -17.74
C VAL A 150 -51.63 11.68 -19.25
N ARG A 151 -50.61 11.07 -19.86
CA ARG A 151 -50.64 10.65 -21.27
C ARG A 151 -50.55 9.14 -21.38
N THR A 152 -51.15 8.60 -22.43
CA THR A 152 -50.86 7.22 -22.86
C THR A 152 -49.40 7.15 -23.31
N TRP A 153 -48.73 6.03 -23.07
CA TRP A 153 -47.39 5.80 -23.59
C TRP A 153 -47.39 5.94 -25.13
N PRO A 154 -46.42 6.64 -25.74
CA PRO A 154 -46.41 6.85 -27.18
C PRO A 154 -45.97 5.57 -27.89
N GLY A 155 -46.54 5.28 -29.07
CA GLY A 155 -46.22 4.09 -29.87
C GLY A 155 -47.29 2.99 -29.84
N ASN A 156 -47.23 2.09 -30.84
CA ASN A 156 -48.12 0.92 -30.98
C ASN A 156 -47.38 -0.42 -30.78
N GLY A 157 -46.12 -0.38 -30.31
CA GLY A 157 -45.30 -1.57 -30.11
C GLY A 157 -45.61 -2.30 -28.80
N ASP A 158 -45.41 -3.62 -28.80
CA ASP A 158 -45.51 -4.47 -27.60
C ASP A 158 -44.33 -4.28 -26.63
N ILE A 159 -43.25 -3.64 -27.08
CA ILE A 159 -42.04 -3.37 -26.32
C ILE A 159 -41.90 -1.85 -26.20
N ARG A 160 -41.73 -1.38 -24.97
CA ARG A 160 -41.52 0.03 -24.64
C ARG A 160 -40.08 0.25 -24.19
N HIS A 161 -39.47 1.33 -24.66
CA HIS A 161 -38.11 1.72 -24.25
C HIS A 161 -38.13 3.07 -23.54
N ALA A 162 -37.48 3.09 -22.39
CA ALA A 162 -37.35 4.29 -21.59
C ALA A 162 -35.93 4.45 -21.07
N ALA A 163 -35.59 5.65 -20.65
CA ALA A 163 -34.34 5.89 -19.95
C ALA A 163 -34.54 6.69 -18.66
N VAL A 164 -33.59 6.56 -17.75
CA VAL A 164 -33.55 7.31 -16.49
C VAL A 164 -32.18 7.95 -16.34
N SER A 165 -32.16 9.27 -16.16
CA SER A 165 -30.95 10.08 -15.98
C SER A 165 -30.77 10.52 -14.53
N GLY A 166 -29.53 10.53 -14.05
CA GLY A 166 -29.13 11.11 -12.77
C GLY A 166 -27.78 11.79 -12.88
N PHE A 167 -27.74 13.09 -12.60
CA PHE A 167 -26.53 13.91 -12.69
C PHE A 167 -26.20 14.48 -11.32
N GLY A 168 -25.27 13.85 -10.62
CA GLY A 168 -24.92 14.20 -9.25
C GLY A 168 -23.98 15.40 -9.15
N PHE A 169 -23.91 15.99 -7.95
CA PHE A 169 -22.85 16.96 -7.63
C PHE A 169 -21.47 16.34 -7.85
N GLY A 170 -20.52 17.16 -8.30
CA GLY A 170 -19.21 16.70 -8.75
C GLY A 170 -19.18 16.19 -10.20
N GLY A 171 -20.29 16.31 -10.93
CA GLY A 171 -20.36 15.90 -12.34
C GLY A 171 -20.40 14.38 -12.53
N THR A 172 -20.82 13.62 -11.52
CA THR A 172 -20.99 12.16 -11.64
C THR A 172 -22.31 11.87 -12.35
N ASN A 173 -22.23 11.37 -13.58
CA ASN A 173 -23.40 11.14 -14.42
C ASN A 173 -23.72 9.65 -14.52
N GLY A 174 -25.02 9.33 -14.48
CA GLY A 174 -25.55 8.01 -14.76
C GLY A 174 -26.76 8.07 -15.68
N HIS A 175 -26.80 7.18 -16.66
CA HIS A 175 -27.95 7.00 -17.55
C HIS A 175 -28.24 5.51 -17.73
N ILE A 176 -29.48 5.09 -17.46
CA ILE A 176 -29.92 3.70 -17.54
C ILE A 176 -30.98 3.57 -18.62
N VAL A 177 -30.82 2.60 -19.52
CA VAL A 177 -31.78 2.25 -20.57
C VAL A 177 -32.59 1.02 -20.13
N LEU A 178 -33.91 1.15 -20.18
CA LEU A 178 -34.88 0.16 -19.73
C LEU A 178 -35.77 -0.31 -20.88
N GLU A 179 -36.18 -1.58 -20.81
CA GLU A 179 -37.14 -2.21 -21.71
C GLU A 179 -38.28 -2.87 -20.92
N SER A 180 -39.52 -2.72 -21.37
CA SER A 180 -40.67 -3.41 -20.78
C SER A 180 -40.65 -4.92 -21.08
N ASP A 181 -41.15 -5.75 -20.16
CA ASP A 181 -41.31 -7.18 -20.42
C ASP A 181 -42.58 -7.48 -21.25
N LYS A 182 -42.46 -8.24 -22.35
CA LYS A 182 -43.58 -8.56 -23.28
C LYS A 182 -44.78 -9.22 -22.59
N ARG A 183 -44.55 -9.97 -21.50
CA ARG A 183 -45.61 -10.67 -20.75
C ARG A 183 -46.60 -9.73 -20.05
N GLN A 184 -46.29 -8.44 -19.96
CA GLN A 184 -47.17 -7.46 -19.30
C GLN A 184 -48.25 -6.88 -20.23
N GLY A 185 -48.23 -7.21 -21.53
CA GLY A 185 -49.13 -6.60 -22.54
C GLY A 185 -50.39 -7.38 -22.92
N THR A 186 -50.50 -8.68 -22.63
CA THR A 186 -51.62 -9.50 -23.12
C THR A 186 -52.31 -10.25 -21.97
N GLY A 187 -53.57 -9.94 -21.69
CA GLY A 187 -54.42 -10.66 -20.73
C GLY A 187 -54.84 -12.07 -21.18
N ASN A 188 -53.99 -12.80 -21.91
CA ASN A 188 -54.27 -14.14 -22.40
C ASN A 188 -53.11 -15.10 -22.07
N ASN A 189 -53.40 -16.07 -21.20
CA ASN A 189 -52.57 -17.24 -20.89
C ASN A 189 -52.45 -18.15 -22.12
N LYS A 190 -51.63 -17.79 -23.11
CA LYS A 190 -51.13 -18.75 -24.10
C LYS A 190 -49.61 -18.86 -23.97
N THR A 191 -49.15 -20.10 -24.06
CA THR A 191 -47.77 -20.57 -23.93
C THR A 191 -46.74 -19.67 -24.65
N PRO A 192 -45.59 -19.38 -24.02
CA PRO A 192 -44.64 -18.41 -24.53
C PRO A 192 -43.83 -19.01 -25.68
N GLU A 193 -44.10 -18.58 -26.92
CA GLU A 193 -43.03 -18.58 -27.92
C GLU A 193 -42.00 -17.51 -27.50
N VAL A 194 -40.78 -17.97 -27.21
CA VAL A 194 -39.63 -17.12 -26.88
C VAL A 194 -39.20 -16.37 -28.14
N LEU A 195 -39.94 -15.33 -28.52
CA LEU A 195 -39.53 -14.37 -29.54
C LEU A 195 -38.42 -13.50 -28.94
N LYS A 196 -37.18 -13.69 -29.45
CA LYS A 196 -35.97 -12.95 -29.07
C LYS A 196 -36.26 -11.43 -28.95
N SER A 197 -36.14 -10.88 -27.74
CA SER A 197 -36.15 -9.42 -27.54
C SER A 197 -34.95 -8.80 -28.29
N PRO A 198 -35.15 -7.74 -29.10
CA PRO A 198 -34.07 -7.13 -29.88
C PRO A 198 -32.92 -6.58 -29.03
N GLY A 199 -33.21 -6.07 -27.83
CA GLY A 199 -32.21 -5.47 -26.91
C GLY A 199 -31.54 -6.46 -25.93
N LEU A 200 -32.10 -7.65 -25.72
CA LEU A 200 -31.55 -8.65 -24.80
C LEU A 200 -30.37 -9.38 -25.46
N ARG A 201 -29.19 -8.77 -25.41
CA ARG A 201 -27.94 -9.42 -25.79
C ARG A 201 -27.52 -10.40 -24.71
N ARG A 202 -27.16 -11.62 -25.12
CA ARG A 202 -26.54 -12.59 -24.23
C ARG A 202 -25.19 -12.04 -23.77
N TYR A 203 -25.03 -11.84 -22.46
CA TYR A 203 -23.71 -11.53 -21.90
C TYR A 203 -22.75 -12.66 -22.30
N LYS A 204 -21.78 -12.34 -23.15
CA LYS A 204 -20.67 -13.25 -23.45
C LYS A 204 -19.51 -12.79 -22.58
N PRO A 205 -19.13 -13.54 -21.52
CA PRO A 205 -17.88 -13.26 -20.84
C PRO A 205 -16.75 -13.30 -21.88
N ARG A 206 -15.77 -12.43 -21.71
CA ARG A 206 -14.59 -12.35 -22.58
C ARG A 206 -13.79 -13.64 -22.39
N ARG A 207 -14.07 -14.68 -23.18
CA ARG A 207 -13.21 -15.86 -23.30
C ARG A 207 -12.03 -15.51 -24.20
N SER A 208 -10.84 -15.94 -23.81
CA SER A 208 -9.64 -15.90 -24.67
C SER A 208 -9.97 -16.54 -26.02
N SER A 209 -9.47 -15.94 -27.10
CA SER A 209 -9.63 -16.45 -28.46
C SER A 209 -8.82 -17.71 -28.75
N SER A 210 -7.94 -18.13 -27.84
CA SER A 210 -7.29 -19.44 -27.81
C SER A 210 -8.09 -20.36 -26.89
N GLY A 211 -8.40 -21.58 -27.34
CA GLY A 211 -9.12 -22.62 -26.56
C GLY A 211 -8.38 -23.16 -25.32
N GLU A 212 -7.47 -22.37 -24.75
CA GLU A 212 -6.86 -22.58 -23.44
C GLU A 212 -7.79 -22.04 -22.34
N ALA A 213 -7.71 -22.61 -21.14
CA ALA A 213 -8.41 -22.06 -19.98
C ALA A 213 -8.00 -20.59 -19.81
N ALA A 214 -8.97 -19.67 -19.82
CA ALA A 214 -8.68 -18.25 -19.72
C ALA A 214 -7.94 -17.97 -18.41
N SER A 215 -6.75 -17.36 -18.49
CA SER A 215 -6.01 -16.90 -17.32
C SER A 215 -6.88 -15.96 -16.48
N PRO A 216 -6.83 -16.04 -15.13
CA PRO A 216 -7.56 -15.10 -14.27
C PRO A 216 -7.21 -13.65 -14.62
N PHE A 217 -8.22 -12.78 -14.63
CA PHE A 217 -8.00 -11.35 -14.86
C PHE A 217 -7.19 -10.77 -13.69
N SER A 218 -6.06 -10.12 -13.98
CA SER A 218 -5.20 -9.50 -12.97
C SER A 218 -5.04 -8.00 -13.21
N MET A 219 -4.95 -7.24 -12.13
CA MET A 219 -4.73 -5.79 -12.16
C MET A 219 -3.28 -5.47 -11.79
N ALA A 220 -2.60 -4.63 -12.57
CA ALA A 220 -1.29 -4.10 -12.23
C ALA A 220 -1.42 -2.81 -11.42
N ILE A 221 -0.69 -2.71 -10.31
CA ILE A 221 -0.45 -1.45 -9.60
C ILE A 221 0.70 -0.74 -10.29
N ILE A 222 0.43 0.41 -10.90
CA ILE A 222 1.40 1.16 -11.74
C ILE A 222 1.80 2.53 -11.19
N GLY A 223 1.27 2.91 -10.03
CA GLY A 223 1.63 4.12 -9.30
C GLY A 223 0.97 4.12 -7.93
N MET A 224 1.63 4.67 -6.92
CA MET A 224 1.21 4.68 -5.53
C MET A 224 1.66 5.97 -4.83
N ASP A 225 0.95 6.37 -3.77
CA ASP A 225 1.47 7.31 -2.78
C ASP A 225 0.81 7.06 -1.42
N ALA A 226 1.50 7.42 -0.34
CA ALA A 226 1.05 7.14 1.02
C ALA A 226 1.38 8.29 1.97
N LEU A 227 0.43 8.64 2.85
CA LEU A 227 0.64 9.53 3.97
C LEU A 227 -0.10 8.96 5.19
N PHE A 228 0.64 8.31 6.11
CA PHE A 228 0.07 7.68 7.30
C PHE A 228 0.83 8.13 8.55
N GLY A 229 0.14 8.82 9.46
CA GLY A 229 0.76 9.52 10.58
C GLY A 229 1.85 10.49 10.13
N ASN A 230 3.09 10.25 10.59
CA ASN A 230 4.26 11.03 10.20
C ASN A 230 5.05 10.44 9.02
N SER A 231 4.62 9.30 8.47
CA SER A 231 5.18 8.78 7.21
C SER A 231 4.60 9.58 6.04
N ARG A 232 5.39 10.46 5.44
CA ARG A 232 4.98 11.46 4.44
C ARG A 232 5.54 11.12 3.06
N GLY A 233 4.81 10.32 2.32
CA GLY A 233 5.13 9.93 0.96
C GLY A 233 5.65 8.49 0.87
N LEU A 234 5.67 7.97 -0.36
CA LEU A 234 5.99 6.58 -0.62
C LEU A 234 7.38 6.14 -0.13
N ALA A 235 8.40 6.99 -0.24
CA ALA A 235 9.77 6.68 0.19
C ALA A 235 9.89 6.52 1.72
N GLU A 236 9.27 7.41 2.50
CA GLU A 236 9.22 7.26 3.96
C GLU A 236 8.39 6.05 4.38
N PHE A 237 7.36 5.71 3.60
CA PHE A 237 6.54 4.53 3.86
C PHE A 237 7.29 3.22 3.55
N HIS A 238 8.13 3.22 2.50
CA HIS A 238 9.06 2.14 2.22
C HIS A 238 10.01 1.90 3.41
N ARG A 239 10.64 2.97 3.93
CA ARG A 239 11.47 2.87 5.15
C ARG A 239 10.68 2.41 6.35
N THR A 240 9.44 2.87 6.51
CA THR A 240 8.56 2.43 7.60
C THR A 240 8.38 0.91 7.57
N ALA A 241 8.18 0.33 6.38
CA ALA A 241 8.06 -1.11 6.19
C ALA A 241 9.39 -1.87 6.37
N TYR A 242 10.48 -1.37 5.79
CA TYR A 242 11.79 -2.05 5.81
C TYR A 242 12.53 -1.89 7.13
N ASP A 243 12.69 -0.66 7.63
CA ASP A 243 13.41 -0.38 8.89
C ASP A 243 12.53 -0.69 10.12
N GLY A 244 11.23 -0.94 9.93
CA GLY A 244 10.28 -1.21 11.02
C GLY A 244 9.96 0.02 11.87
N LEU A 245 10.00 1.23 11.30
CA LEU A 245 9.74 2.47 12.04
C LEU A 245 8.30 2.50 12.56
N GLN A 246 8.13 3.03 13.76
CA GLN A 246 6.81 3.25 14.38
C GLN A 246 6.53 4.75 14.49
N HIS A 247 5.31 5.15 14.13
CA HIS A 247 4.91 6.56 14.05
C HIS A 247 4.05 7.02 15.23
N PHE A 248 4.05 6.30 16.35
CA PHE A 248 3.22 6.58 17.52
C PHE A 248 3.75 7.77 18.34
N ILE A 249 3.26 8.96 18.02
CA ILE A 249 3.59 10.21 18.71
C ILE A 249 2.52 10.58 19.77
N PRO A 250 2.85 11.45 20.74
CA PRO A 250 1.84 12.11 21.56
C PRO A 250 0.81 12.86 20.70
N LEU A 251 -0.39 13.05 21.23
CA LEU A 251 -1.47 13.79 20.56
C LEU A 251 -0.99 15.21 20.18
N PRO A 252 -1.10 15.62 18.89
CA PRO A 252 -0.78 16.98 18.49
C PRO A 252 -1.68 18.02 19.17
N GLU A 253 -1.09 19.15 19.59
CA GLU A 253 -1.72 20.15 20.47
C GLU A 253 -3.08 20.67 19.96
N LYS A 254 -3.26 20.77 18.63
CA LYS A 254 -4.49 21.31 18.02
C LYS A 254 -5.47 20.23 17.56
N ARG A 255 -5.15 18.94 17.71
CA ARG A 255 -5.91 17.84 17.10
C ARG A 255 -7.28 17.64 17.74
N TRP A 256 -7.37 17.72 19.08
CA TRP A 256 -8.61 17.51 19.86
C TRP A 256 -9.22 18.81 20.41
N LYS A 257 -8.68 19.97 20.01
CA LYS A 257 -9.24 21.30 20.30
C LYS A 257 -9.51 21.55 21.80
N GLY A 258 -8.70 21.01 22.70
CA GLY A 258 -8.82 21.23 24.14
C GLY A 258 -9.61 20.17 24.89
N ILE A 259 -10.27 19.22 24.20
CA ILE A 259 -11.00 18.12 24.86
C ILE A 259 -10.07 17.24 25.68
N GLU A 260 -8.82 17.10 25.25
CA GLU A 260 -7.78 16.36 25.94
C GLU A 260 -7.46 16.89 27.35
N LYS A 261 -7.90 18.11 27.69
CA LYS A 261 -7.67 18.74 29.01
C LYS A 261 -8.71 18.36 30.07
N TYR A 262 -9.79 17.67 29.67
CA TYR A 262 -10.89 17.31 30.57
C TYR A 262 -10.79 15.84 30.97
N ASP A 263 -10.09 15.56 32.06
CA ASP A 263 -9.81 14.21 32.55
C ASP A 263 -11.10 13.43 32.86
N ASP A 264 -12.12 14.07 33.42
CA ASP A 264 -13.44 13.46 33.69
C ASP A 264 -14.12 12.95 32.41
N ILE A 265 -14.00 13.71 31.32
CA ILE A 265 -14.52 13.28 30.01
C ILE A 265 -13.74 12.06 29.56
N LEU A 266 -12.41 12.11 29.54
CA LEU A 266 -11.58 10.98 29.08
C LEU A 266 -11.83 9.71 29.91
N LYS A 267 -11.91 9.82 31.24
CA LYS A 267 -12.26 8.69 32.13
C LYS A 267 -13.63 8.10 31.80
N SER A 268 -14.64 8.93 31.51
CA SER A 268 -15.98 8.46 31.12
C SER A 268 -16.00 7.66 29.81
N TYR A 269 -14.97 7.82 28.96
CA TYR A 269 -14.77 7.09 27.71
C TYR A 269 -13.69 5.99 27.82
N GLY A 270 -13.29 5.59 29.04
CA GLY A 270 -12.42 4.44 29.27
C GLY A 270 -10.91 4.74 29.32
N PHE A 271 -10.52 6.01 29.41
CA PHE A 271 -9.13 6.42 29.64
C PHE A 271 -8.90 6.68 31.14
N GLU A 272 -8.61 5.60 31.88
CA GLU A 272 -8.52 5.61 33.36
C GLU A 272 -7.48 6.59 33.93
N ASP A 273 -6.39 6.83 33.20
CA ASP A 273 -5.33 7.78 33.54
C ASP A 273 -5.67 9.23 33.17
N GLY A 274 -6.81 9.47 32.51
CA GLY A 274 -7.23 10.77 32.04
C GLY A 274 -6.32 11.35 30.95
N MET A 275 -5.58 10.51 30.22
CA MET A 275 -4.63 10.94 29.19
C MET A 275 -5.05 10.51 27.79
N PRO A 276 -4.82 11.34 26.76
CA PRO A 276 -5.03 10.93 25.38
C PRO A 276 -3.99 9.86 24.97
N PRO A 277 -4.35 8.92 24.10
CA PRO A 277 -3.44 7.87 23.67
C PRO A 277 -2.38 8.41 22.70
N LYS A 278 -1.20 7.78 22.69
CA LYS A 278 -0.25 7.92 21.58
C LYS A 278 -0.84 7.30 20.32
N GLY A 279 -0.47 7.84 19.17
CA GLY A 279 -1.04 7.43 17.89
C GLY A 279 -0.19 7.89 16.71
N ALA A 280 -0.38 7.25 15.56
CA ALA A 280 0.16 7.74 14.30
C ALA A 280 -0.73 8.86 13.75
N TYR A 281 -0.71 10.00 14.44
CA TYR A 281 -1.46 11.20 14.08
C TYR A 281 -0.83 11.92 12.89
N VAL A 282 -1.67 12.47 12.02
CA VAL A 282 -1.21 13.39 10.97
C VAL A 282 -1.16 14.79 11.58
N ASP A 283 0.02 15.22 12.01
CA ASP A 283 0.23 16.55 12.62
C ASP A 283 0.14 17.68 11.57
N LYS A 284 0.89 17.54 10.48
CA LYS A 284 0.91 18.51 9.37
C LYS A 284 1.26 17.85 8.04
N PHE A 285 0.83 18.48 6.95
CA PHE A 285 1.21 18.12 5.59
C PHE A 285 1.21 19.35 4.67
N ASP A 286 2.02 19.30 3.62
CA ASP A 286 2.12 20.38 2.64
C ASP A 286 1.31 20.08 1.38
N LEU A 287 0.68 21.12 0.84
CA LEU A 287 -0.16 21.04 -0.36
C LEU A 287 0.00 22.29 -1.21
N ASP A 288 0.18 22.09 -2.52
CA ASP A 288 0.18 23.18 -3.50
C ASP A 288 -1.26 23.63 -3.82
N PHE A 289 -1.67 24.76 -3.24
CA PHE A 289 -3.02 25.29 -3.43
C PHE A 289 -3.30 25.77 -4.86
N LEU A 290 -2.27 26.19 -5.60
CA LEU A 290 -2.43 26.63 -6.99
C LEU A 290 -2.79 25.45 -7.88
N ARG A 291 -2.10 24.32 -7.71
CA ARG A 291 -2.37 23.09 -8.44
C ARG A 291 -3.82 22.63 -8.29
N PHE A 292 -4.37 22.71 -7.07
CA PHE A 292 -5.72 22.22 -6.78
C PHE A 292 -6.82 23.29 -6.83
N ARG A 293 -6.48 24.53 -7.26
CA ARG A 293 -7.40 25.68 -7.33
C ARG A 293 -8.13 25.92 -5.99
N ILE A 294 -7.42 25.75 -4.88
CA ILE A 294 -7.99 25.92 -3.53
C ILE A 294 -7.91 27.41 -3.15
N PRO A 295 -9.00 28.02 -2.65
CA PRO A 295 -8.97 29.40 -2.17
C PRO A 295 -7.92 29.62 -1.08
N PRO A 296 -7.19 30.76 -1.08
CA PRO A 296 -6.19 31.05 -0.04
C PRO A 296 -6.82 31.33 1.33
N ASN A 297 -8.09 31.77 1.35
CA ASN A 297 -8.84 32.12 2.55
C ASN A 297 -9.00 30.91 3.48
N LYS A 298 -8.46 31.01 4.70
CA LYS A 298 -8.45 29.94 5.71
C LYS A 298 -9.85 29.41 6.03
N ASP A 299 -10.86 30.27 6.10
CA ASP A 299 -12.21 29.87 6.48
C ASP A 299 -13.01 29.21 5.34
N ASP A 300 -12.50 29.28 4.11
CA ASP A 300 -13.15 28.68 2.93
C ASP A 300 -12.33 27.50 2.37
N ARG A 301 -11.37 26.99 3.15
CA ARG A 301 -10.59 25.81 2.81
C ARG A 301 -11.43 24.55 2.92
N LEU A 302 -11.10 23.57 2.08
CA LEU A 302 -11.66 22.23 2.18
C LEU A 302 -11.18 21.56 3.48
N ILE A 303 -11.99 20.64 4.02
CA ILE A 303 -11.58 19.85 5.18
C ILE A 303 -10.32 18.99 4.87
N PRO A 304 -9.48 18.68 5.88
CA PRO A 304 -8.26 17.91 5.69
C PRO A 304 -8.47 16.57 4.98
N GLN A 305 -9.60 15.88 5.21
CA GLN A 305 -9.94 14.61 4.56
C GLN A 305 -9.89 14.72 3.02
N GLN A 306 -10.43 15.80 2.44
CA GLN A 306 -10.37 16.00 0.99
C GLN A 306 -8.97 16.42 0.52
N LEU A 307 -8.31 17.28 1.29
CA LEU A 307 -6.99 17.84 0.93
C LEU A 307 -5.91 16.76 0.84
N ILE A 308 -5.87 15.86 1.83
CA ILE A 308 -4.89 14.78 1.86
C ILE A 308 -5.15 13.76 0.75
N THR A 309 -6.42 13.48 0.47
CA THR A 309 -6.84 12.59 -0.62
C THR A 309 -6.42 13.13 -1.98
N LEU A 310 -6.58 14.45 -2.21
CA LEU A 310 -6.11 15.11 -3.43
C LEU A 310 -4.59 14.99 -3.58
N LYS A 311 -3.83 15.18 -2.49
CA LYS A 311 -2.37 15.06 -2.50
C LYS A 311 -1.92 13.67 -2.95
N VAL A 312 -2.37 12.62 -2.27
CA VAL A 312 -1.90 11.25 -2.50
C VAL A 312 -2.37 10.72 -3.85
N ALA A 313 -3.61 11.01 -4.25
CA ALA A 313 -4.11 10.62 -5.56
C ALA A 313 -3.31 11.30 -6.69
N ASP A 314 -3.05 12.60 -6.55
CA ASP A 314 -2.32 13.35 -7.55
C ASP A 314 -0.85 12.89 -7.72
N ASN A 315 -0.18 12.57 -6.62
CA ASN A 315 1.16 11.99 -6.63
C ASN A 315 1.16 10.61 -7.32
N ALA A 316 0.24 9.72 -6.95
CA ALA A 316 0.13 8.39 -7.55
C ALA A 316 -0.19 8.45 -9.06
N ILE A 317 -1.04 9.39 -9.49
CA ILE A 317 -1.38 9.62 -10.91
C ILE A 317 -0.15 10.12 -11.69
N ARG A 318 0.63 11.05 -11.12
CA ARG A 318 1.88 11.55 -11.72
C ARG A 318 2.91 10.44 -11.87
N GLU A 319 3.08 9.63 -10.83
CA GLU A 319 4.00 8.49 -10.85
C GLU A 319 3.60 7.46 -11.91
N ALA A 320 2.30 7.16 -12.03
CA ALA A 320 1.75 6.27 -13.06
C ALA A 320 1.80 6.85 -14.48
N ARG A 321 2.19 8.13 -14.63
CA ARG A 321 2.28 8.88 -15.89
C ARG A 321 0.97 8.82 -16.70
N LEU A 322 -0.18 8.92 -16.03
CA LEU A 322 -1.46 9.00 -16.73
C LEU A 322 -1.61 10.32 -17.49
N LYS A 323 -2.37 10.27 -18.59
CA LYS A 323 -2.64 11.45 -19.43
C LYS A 323 -3.92 12.13 -18.98
N GLU A 324 -3.90 13.45 -18.89
CA GLU A 324 -5.12 14.24 -18.71
C GLU A 324 -6.13 13.97 -19.84
N GLY A 325 -7.43 14.12 -19.57
CA GLY A 325 -8.49 13.92 -20.58
C GLY A 325 -8.85 12.45 -20.86
N SER A 326 -8.19 11.50 -20.19
CA SER A 326 -8.36 10.07 -20.47
C SER A 326 -9.55 9.44 -19.76
N ASN A 327 -9.97 8.25 -20.21
CA ASN A 327 -11.07 7.49 -19.60
C ASN A 327 -10.59 6.75 -18.34
N VAL A 328 -10.40 7.50 -17.26
CA VAL A 328 -9.93 6.98 -15.97
C VAL A 328 -11.03 7.09 -14.94
N ALA A 329 -11.32 5.99 -14.25
CA ALA A 329 -12.24 6.01 -13.12
C ALA A 329 -11.53 6.45 -11.84
N VAL A 330 -12.27 7.06 -10.91
CA VAL A 330 -11.75 7.47 -9.60
C VAL A 330 -12.66 6.92 -8.50
N LEU A 331 -12.12 6.01 -7.69
CA LEU A 331 -12.81 5.42 -6.55
C LEU A 331 -12.16 5.92 -5.27
N VAL A 332 -12.96 6.40 -4.32
CA VAL A 332 -12.46 6.85 -3.01
C VAL A 332 -13.07 6.01 -1.89
N ALA A 333 -12.25 5.14 -1.28
CA ALA A 333 -12.59 4.39 -0.09
C ALA A 333 -12.55 5.30 1.15
N MET A 334 -13.68 5.48 1.83
CA MET A 334 -13.75 6.37 2.97
C MET A 334 -14.87 6.01 3.95
N GLY A 335 -14.67 6.37 5.21
CA GLY A 335 -15.71 6.46 6.23
C GLY A 335 -16.29 7.87 6.32
N THR A 336 -17.41 8.01 7.04
CA THR A 336 -17.96 9.33 7.34
C THR A 336 -16.99 10.13 8.20
N GLU A 337 -16.65 11.36 7.79
CA GLU A 337 -15.86 12.26 8.63
C GLU A 337 -16.65 12.64 9.89
N LEU A 338 -16.27 12.06 11.03
CA LEU A 338 -17.00 12.25 12.28
C LEU A 338 -16.86 13.68 12.81
N ALA A 339 -15.80 14.42 12.43
CA ALA A 339 -15.63 15.83 12.77
C ALA A 339 -16.76 16.73 12.21
N LEU A 340 -17.54 16.26 11.23
CA LEU A 340 -18.72 16.99 10.73
C LEU A 340 -19.79 17.21 11.82
N HIS A 341 -19.82 16.40 12.89
CA HIS A 341 -20.72 16.62 14.02
C HIS A 341 -20.42 17.94 14.75
N GLN A 342 -19.18 18.44 14.69
CA GLN A 342 -18.80 19.73 15.27
C GLN A 342 -19.56 20.89 14.60
N PHE A 343 -19.80 20.81 13.29
CA PHE A 343 -20.58 21.81 12.57
C PHE A 343 -22.03 21.86 13.09
N ARG A 344 -22.67 20.70 13.27
CA ARG A 344 -24.01 20.65 13.88
C ARG A 344 -24.00 21.12 15.34
N GLY A 345 -22.96 20.78 16.10
CA GLY A 345 -22.75 21.27 17.46
C GLY A 345 -22.78 22.80 17.52
N ARG A 346 -22.02 23.47 16.64
CA ARG A 346 -22.04 24.94 16.50
C ARG A 346 -23.46 25.49 16.26
N VAL A 347 -24.20 24.89 15.32
CA VAL A 347 -25.55 25.38 14.95
C VAL A 347 -26.53 25.21 16.12
N ASN A 348 -26.50 24.06 16.79
CA ASN A 348 -27.37 23.74 17.92
C ASN A 348 -27.15 24.64 19.14
N LEU A 349 -25.93 25.18 19.34
CA LEU A 349 -25.67 26.14 20.42
C LEU A 349 -26.60 27.34 20.38
N THR A 350 -27.15 27.72 19.22
CA THR A 350 -28.14 28.80 19.12
C THR A 350 -29.35 28.57 20.03
N THR A 351 -29.91 27.35 20.03
CA THR A 351 -31.08 27.01 20.85
C THR A 351 -30.66 26.64 22.27
N GLN A 352 -29.57 25.88 22.42
CA GLN A 352 -29.08 25.47 23.74
C GLN A 352 -28.70 26.67 24.62
N LEU A 353 -28.03 27.68 24.04
CA LEU A 353 -27.71 28.90 24.78
C LEU A 353 -28.97 29.70 25.09
N LYS A 354 -29.92 29.78 24.15
CA LYS A 354 -31.20 30.46 24.38
C LYS A 354 -31.96 29.83 25.57
N GLU A 355 -32.02 28.50 25.63
CA GLU A 355 -32.64 27.73 26.73
C GLU A 355 -31.86 27.90 28.04
N SER A 356 -30.53 27.85 27.99
CA SER A 356 -29.70 28.00 29.19
C SER A 356 -29.81 29.41 29.81
N PHE A 357 -29.94 30.45 28.98
CA PHE A 357 -30.08 31.83 29.45
C PHE A 357 -31.51 32.18 29.87
N SER A 358 -32.54 31.47 29.41
CA SER A 358 -33.91 31.73 29.89
C SER A 358 -34.11 31.39 31.37
N ASP A 359 -33.26 30.54 31.93
CA ASP A 359 -33.32 30.11 33.34
C ASP A 359 -32.31 30.85 34.25
N SER A 360 -31.67 31.93 33.77
CA SER A 360 -30.65 32.68 34.52
C SER A 360 -30.85 34.20 34.44
N ASP A 361 -30.47 34.94 35.49
CA ASP A 361 -30.42 36.43 35.50
C ASP A 361 -29.32 37.03 34.58
N THR A 362 -28.63 36.19 33.81
CA THR A 362 -27.49 36.59 32.97
C THR A 362 -27.98 37.25 31.68
N THR A 363 -27.53 38.48 31.40
CA THR A 363 -27.93 39.19 30.17
C THR A 363 -27.21 38.57 28.97
N LYS A 364 -27.98 38.05 28.00
CA LYS A 364 -27.44 37.50 26.75
C LYS A 364 -26.73 38.60 25.93
N SER A 365 -25.45 38.39 25.60
CA SER A 365 -24.73 39.20 24.61
C SER A 365 -24.48 38.37 23.35
N GLU A 366 -24.72 38.95 22.17
CA GLU A 366 -24.43 38.33 20.87
C GLU A 366 -22.94 37.96 20.73
N ALA A 367 -22.06 38.74 21.35
CA ALA A 367 -20.62 38.48 21.35
C ALA A 367 -20.26 37.18 22.09
N LEU A 368 -20.94 36.89 23.21
CA LEU A 368 -20.74 35.66 23.97
C LEU A 368 -21.21 34.44 23.17
N GLU A 369 -22.38 34.53 22.55
CA GLU A 369 -22.90 33.47 21.67
C GLU A 369 -21.93 33.18 20.52
N ALA A 370 -21.40 34.23 19.88
CA ALA A 370 -20.42 34.08 18.81
C ALA A 370 -19.12 33.40 19.30
N CYS A 371 -18.59 33.80 20.45
CA CYS A 371 -17.37 33.21 21.03
C CYS A 371 -17.54 31.72 21.35
N ILE A 372 -18.66 31.32 21.96
CA ILE A 372 -18.95 29.91 22.28
C ILE A 372 -19.14 29.09 21.00
N LYS A 373 -19.79 29.64 19.98
CA LYS A 373 -19.91 28.97 18.69
C LYS A 373 -18.56 28.79 18.00
N GLU A 374 -17.69 29.80 18.06
CA GLU A 374 -16.38 29.80 17.42
C GLU A 374 -15.40 28.81 18.07
N SER A 375 -15.56 28.49 19.36
CA SER A 375 -14.72 27.51 20.04
C SER A 375 -14.92 26.08 19.54
N ILE A 376 -16.12 25.73 19.05
CA ILE A 376 -16.41 24.40 18.50
C ILE A 376 -15.97 24.31 17.04
N HIS A 377 -16.46 25.23 16.21
CA HIS A 377 -16.23 25.23 14.77
C HIS A 377 -16.46 26.63 14.22
N GLY A 378 -15.70 27.09 13.24
CA GLY A 378 -15.93 28.38 12.59
C GLY A 378 -17.19 28.43 11.71
N VAL A 379 -17.51 29.59 11.15
CA VAL A 379 -18.61 29.71 10.16
C VAL A 379 -18.21 28.98 8.87
N ALA A 380 -18.98 27.96 8.49
CA ALA A 380 -18.74 27.25 7.24
C ALA A 380 -19.11 28.09 6.02
N LYS A 381 -18.18 28.18 5.06
CA LYS A 381 -18.36 28.87 3.78
C LYS A 381 -18.63 27.85 2.66
N ALA A 382 -18.99 28.36 1.47
CA ALA A 382 -19.50 27.53 0.38
C ALA A 382 -18.53 26.40 -0.05
N ASN A 383 -17.24 26.67 -0.20
CA ASN A 383 -16.28 25.65 -0.60
C ASN A 383 -16.08 24.61 0.51
N GLN A 384 -16.07 25.05 1.77
CA GLN A 384 -16.00 24.14 2.91
C GLN A 384 -17.24 23.20 2.96
N TYR A 385 -18.45 23.69 2.69
CA TYR A 385 -19.65 22.83 2.61
C TYR A 385 -19.55 21.76 1.53
N THR A 386 -19.05 22.11 0.34
CA THR A 386 -18.83 21.10 -0.71
C THR A 386 -17.81 20.04 -0.27
N SER A 387 -16.92 20.38 0.66
CA SER A 387 -15.95 19.43 1.19
C SER A 387 -16.54 18.45 2.21
N PHE A 388 -17.75 18.69 2.73
CA PHE A 388 -18.47 17.77 3.61
C PHE A 388 -19.14 16.62 2.83
N ILE A 389 -19.23 16.73 1.51
CA ILE A 389 -19.85 15.72 0.65
C ILE A 389 -18.76 14.76 0.15
N GLY A 390 -18.80 13.51 0.60
CA GLY A 390 -17.75 12.52 0.35
C GLY A 390 -17.45 12.27 -1.14
N ASN A 391 -18.47 12.16 -1.99
CA ASN A 391 -18.29 11.86 -3.42
C ASN A 391 -17.55 12.98 -4.19
N ILE A 392 -17.56 14.22 -3.67
CA ILE A 392 -16.88 15.36 -4.30
C ILE A 392 -15.37 15.17 -4.26
N MET A 393 -14.80 14.37 -3.33
CA MET A 393 -13.37 14.05 -3.34
C MET A 393 -12.94 13.38 -4.64
N ALA A 394 -13.64 12.31 -5.03
CA ALA A 394 -13.38 11.59 -6.29
C ALA A 394 -13.54 12.52 -7.49
N SER A 395 -14.57 13.36 -7.45
CA SER A 395 -14.89 14.32 -8.51
C SER A 395 -13.83 15.41 -8.66
N ARG A 396 -13.23 15.89 -7.56
CA ARG A 396 -12.15 16.88 -7.61
C ARG A 396 -10.89 16.29 -8.23
N ILE A 397 -10.55 15.04 -7.92
CA ILE A 397 -9.44 14.33 -8.58
C ILE A 397 -9.71 14.24 -10.09
N ALA A 398 -10.91 13.76 -10.48
CA ALA A 398 -11.29 13.67 -11.88
C ALA A 398 -11.26 15.04 -12.58
N SER A 399 -11.70 16.11 -11.90
CA SER A 399 -11.71 17.46 -12.46
C SER A 399 -10.31 18.07 -12.64
N VAL A 400 -9.38 17.82 -11.72
CA VAL A 400 -7.99 18.30 -11.83
C VAL A 400 -7.33 17.68 -13.07
N TRP A 401 -7.53 16.38 -13.28
CA TRP A 401 -6.93 15.61 -14.38
C TRP A 401 -7.78 15.51 -15.64
N ASP A 402 -8.97 16.13 -15.64
CA ASP A 402 -9.95 16.04 -16.72
C ASP A 402 -10.34 14.59 -17.10
N PHE A 403 -10.50 13.73 -16.10
CA PHE A 403 -10.89 12.34 -16.32
C PHE A 403 -12.39 12.19 -16.56
N SER A 404 -12.74 11.32 -17.52
CA SER A 404 -14.13 11.09 -17.95
C SER A 404 -14.73 9.76 -17.47
N GLY A 405 -13.94 8.92 -16.78
CA GLY A 405 -14.45 7.70 -16.17
C GLY A 405 -15.32 7.98 -14.94
N PRO A 406 -16.03 6.96 -14.42
CA PRO A 406 -16.87 7.14 -13.25
C PRO A 406 -16.05 7.57 -12.02
N ALA A 407 -16.56 8.56 -11.29
CA ALA A 407 -15.93 9.08 -10.07
C ALA A 407 -16.91 9.06 -8.89
N PHE A 408 -16.62 8.25 -7.86
CA PHE A 408 -17.49 8.08 -6.69
C PHE A 408 -16.74 7.54 -5.47
N SER A 409 -17.36 7.64 -4.29
CA SER A 409 -16.85 7.08 -3.04
C SER A 409 -17.49 5.73 -2.72
N ILE A 410 -16.75 4.84 -2.05
CA ILE A 410 -17.20 3.54 -1.57
C ILE A 410 -16.96 3.45 -0.06
N SER A 411 -17.93 2.92 0.66
CA SER A 411 -17.85 2.72 2.11
C SER A 411 -18.33 1.30 2.45
N SER A 412 -17.45 0.54 3.10
CA SER A 412 -17.67 -0.83 3.62
C SER A 412 -16.81 -1.03 4.87
N GLU A 413 -16.86 -0.06 5.79
CA GLU A 413 -16.02 -0.01 6.99
C GLU A 413 -14.52 -0.26 6.65
N GLU A 414 -13.82 -1.13 7.37
CA GLU A 414 -12.41 -1.47 7.15
C GLU A 414 -12.14 -2.12 5.78
N ASN A 415 -13.15 -2.76 5.16
CA ASN A 415 -13.06 -3.41 3.85
C ASN A 415 -13.30 -2.45 2.66
N SER A 416 -13.48 -1.14 2.91
CA SER A 416 -13.78 -0.14 1.87
C SER A 416 -12.80 -0.16 0.70
N VAL A 417 -11.51 -0.35 0.96
CA VAL A 417 -10.47 -0.44 -0.08
C VAL A 417 -10.64 -1.70 -0.91
N TYR A 418 -10.82 -2.86 -0.28
CA TYR A 418 -10.97 -4.12 -1.00
C TYR A 418 -12.24 -4.13 -1.87
N LYS A 419 -13.34 -3.55 -1.39
CA LYS A 419 -14.54 -3.31 -2.21
C LYS A 419 -14.32 -2.34 -3.36
N SER A 420 -13.44 -1.36 -3.17
CA SER A 420 -13.02 -0.48 -4.27
C SER A 420 -12.17 -1.22 -5.30
N LEU A 421 -11.35 -2.20 -4.90
CA LEU A 421 -10.60 -3.05 -5.82
C LEU A 421 -11.51 -4.01 -6.60
N GLU A 422 -12.52 -4.59 -5.96
CA GLU A 422 -13.57 -5.40 -6.63
C GLU A 422 -14.29 -4.56 -7.71
N ALA A 423 -14.68 -3.33 -7.38
CA ALA A 423 -15.27 -2.40 -8.36
C ALA A 423 -14.28 -2.00 -9.47
N ALA A 424 -13.01 -1.75 -9.13
CA ALA A 424 -11.97 -1.44 -10.11
C ALA A 424 -11.75 -2.59 -11.10
N GLN A 425 -11.74 -3.83 -10.60
CA GLN A 425 -11.63 -5.03 -11.42
C GLN A 425 -12.77 -5.11 -12.44
N LEU A 426 -14.02 -4.92 -11.99
CA LEU A 426 -15.19 -4.92 -12.86
C LEU A 426 -15.13 -3.80 -13.92
N LEU A 427 -14.66 -2.61 -13.56
CA LEU A 427 -14.53 -1.48 -14.49
C LEU A 427 -13.47 -1.75 -15.56
N LEU A 428 -12.33 -2.33 -15.20
CA LEU A 428 -11.25 -2.65 -16.14
C LEU A 428 -11.61 -3.87 -17.02
N GLU A 429 -12.15 -4.94 -16.42
CA GLU A 429 -12.51 -6.17 -17.13
C GLU A 429 -13.58 -5.91 -18.19
N ASN A 430 -14.60 -5.11 -17.85
CA ASN A 430 -15.65 -4.69 -18.78
C ASN A 430 -15.24 -3.55 -19.71
N SER A 431 -13.98 -3.07 -19.64
CA SER A 431 -13.46 -1.96 -20.44
C SER A 431 -14.31 -0.68 -20.31
N GLU A 432 -14.83 -0.43 -19.11
CA GLU A 432 -15.54 0.81 -18.77
C GLU A 432 -14.57 1.95 -18.47
N ALA A 433 -13.36 1.62 -18.00
CA ALA A 433 -12.25 2.53 -17.81
C ALA A 433 -10.95 1.90 -18.33
N ASP A 434 -10.00 2.73 -18.78
CA ASP A 434 -8.67 2.29 -19.24
C ASP A 434 -7.67 2.18 -18.08
N ALA A 435 -7.91 2.94 -17.02
CA ALA A 435 -7.24 2.85 -15.74
C ALA A 435 -8.20 3.24 -14.61
N VAL A 436 -7.88 2.84 -13.37
CA VAL A 436 -8.67 3.20 -12.18
C VAL A 436 -7.74 3.75 -11.12
N VAL A 437 -8.04 4.94 -10.62
CA VAL A 437 -7.42 5.51 -9.41
C VAL A 437 -8.25 5.05 -8.22
N VAL A 438 -7.64 4.34 -7.28
CA VAL A 438 -8.26 3.99 -6.00
C VAL A 438 -7.53 4.76 -4.91
N ALA A 439 -8.19 5.74 -4.31
CA ALA A 439 -7.69 6.47 -3.16
C ALA A 439 -8.44 6.04 -1.90
N ALA A 440 -7.82 6.21 -0.74
CA ALA A 440 -8.43 5.91 0.55
C ALA A 440 -8.00 6.93 1.59
N VAL A 441 -8.91 7.28 2.51
CA VAL A 441 -8.63 8.23 3.58
C VAL A 441 -9.45 7.93 4.83
N ASP A 442 -8.80 8.03 5.98
CA ASP A 442 -9.46 8.07 7.27
C ASP A 442 -8.67 8.94 8.26
N LEU A 443 -9.32 9.97 8.82
CA LEU A 443 -8.75 10.85 9.85
C LEU A 443 -9.20 10.40 11.25
N SER A 444 -9.04 9.09 11.48
CA SER A 444 -9.51 8.34 12.63
C SER A 444 -8.84 8.68 13.97
N GLY A 445 -7.84 9.57 13.97
CA GLY A 445 -7.24 10.12 15.19
C GLY A 445 -8.05 11.24 15.84
N GLY A 446 -9.20 11.64 15.26
CA GLY A 446 -10.12 12.61 15.86
C GLY A 446 -10.72 12.10 17.16
N PHE A 447 -11.01 12.99 18.11
CA PHE A 447 -11.55 12.61 19.42
C PHE A 447 -12.90 11.88 19.26
N GLU A 448 -13.72 12.24 18.26
CA GLU A 448 -15.00 11.59 18.00
C GLU A 448 -14.82 10.09 17.75
N ASN A 449 -13.85 9.73 16.92
CA ASN A 449 -13.59 8.34 16.58
C ASN A 449 -12.90 7.61 17.74
N VAL A 450 -11.84 8.18 18.30
CA VAL A 450 -11.05 7.55 19.36
C VAL A 450 -11.89 7.29 20.61
N LEU A 451 -12.66 8.28 21.07
CA LEU A 451 -13.52 8.12 22.23
C LEU A 451 -14.66 7.12 21.97
N LEU A 452 -15.32 7.20 20.80
CA LEU A 452 -16.41 6.28 20.44
C LEU A 452 -15.93 4.83 20.39
N LYS A 453 -14.78 4.57 19.76
CA LYS A 453 -14.23 3.23 19.58
C LYS A 453 -13.74 2.67 20.91
N ASN A 454 -13.06 3.47 21.75
CA ASN A 454 -12.55 3.00 23.05
C ASN A 454 -13.67 2.48 23.99
N ARG A 455 -14.91 2.99 23.86
CA ARG A 455 -16.06 2.48 24.62
C ARG A 455 -16.52 1.08 24.20
N ARG A 456 -16.16 0.63 23.00
CA ARG A 456 -16.55 -0.68 22.44
C ARG A 456 -15.40 -1.66 22.50
N THR A 457 -14.20 -1.18 22.19
CA THR A 457 -12.98 -1.97 22.05
C THR A 457 -11.84 -1.22 22.69
N ARG A 458 -11.13 -1.88 23.60
CA ARG A 458 -10.08 -1.23 24.39
C ARG A 458 -8.88 -0.84 23.53
N ILE A 459 -8.39 0.38 23.71
CA ILE A 459 -7.15 0.86 23.11
C ILE A 459 -5.92 0.21 23.75
N ASN A 460 -4.86 0.00 22.97
CA ASN A 460 -3.61 -0.61 23.41
C ASN A 460 -2.95 0.25 24.51
N LYS A 461 -2.70 -0.36 25.67
CA LYS A 461 -1.85 0.17 26.74
C LYS A 461 -0.53 -0.60 26.86
N GLY A 462 -0.44 -1.76 26.24
CA GLY A 462 0.77 -2.59 26.18
C GLY A 462 1.81 -2.11 25.16
N GLN A 463 2.65 -3.03 24.71
CA GLN A 463 3.66 -2.77 23.69
C GLN A 463 2.99 -2.49 22.35
N ALA A 464 3.46 -1.47 21.64
CA ALA A 464 3.08 -1.25 20.25
C ALA A 464 3.80 -2.30 19.37
N SER A 465 3.04 -3.27 18.86
CA SER A 465 3.54 -4.41 18.09
C SER A 465 2.43 -4.96 17.19
N LEU A 466 2.70 -6.05 16.46
CA LEU A 466 1.66 -6.87 15.85
C LEU A 466 0.67 -7.30 16.96
N SER A 467 -0.64 -7.14 16.75
CA SER A 467 -1.63 -7.36 17.82
C SER A 467 -1.72 -8.81 18.33
N PHE A 468 -1.22 -9.76 17.54
CA PHE A 468 -1.01 -11.15 17.94
C PHE A 468 0.09 -11.32 19.00
N ASP A 469 0.83 -10.26 19.34
CA ASP A 469 1.90 -10.30 20.34
C ASP A 469 1.32 -10.40 21.75
N ARG A 470 1.95 -11.22 22.60
CA ARG A 470 1.54 -11.43 23.99
C ARG A 470 1.54 -10.17 24.86
N ASN A 471 2.32 -9.15 24.48
CA ASN A 471 2.45 -7.89 25.20
C ASN A 471 1.60 -6.76 24.59
N SER A 472 0.85 -7.01 23.51
CA SER A 472 -0.11 -6.05 22.95
C SER A 472 -1.51 -6.38 23.46
N ASP A 473 -2.30 -5.37 23.86
CA ASP A 473 -3.58 -5.58 24.57
C ASP A 473 -4.75 -4.72 24.05
N GLY A 474 -4.63 -4.18 22.83
CA GLY A 474 -5.72 -3.43 22.20
C GLY A 474 -5.37 -2.90 20.81
N TRP A 475 -6.29 -2.14 20.22
CA TRP A 475 -6.08 -1.46 18.95
C TRP A 475 -5.22 -0.19 19.14
N MET A 476 -4.48 0.22 18.12
CA MET A 476 -3.62 1.42 18.16
C MET A 476 -4.18 2.52 17.27
N VAL A 477 -4.07 3.78 17.68
CA VAL A 477 -4.57 4.91 16.87
C VAL A 477 -3.69 5.11 15.64
N GLY A 478 -4.33 5.14 14.48
CA GLY A 478 -3.72 5.55 13.22
C GLY A 478 -4.66 6.44 12.42
N GLU A 479 -4.10 7.29 11.57
CA GLU A 479 -4.85 8.04 10.55
C GLU A 479 -3.98 8.32 9.33
N GLY A 480 -4.62 8.61 8.19
CA GLY A 480 -3.91 8.96 6.97
C GLY A 480 -4.69 8.67 5.70
N ALA A 481 -3.97 8.70 4.59
CA ALA A 481 -4.49 8.43 3.26
C ALA A 481 -3.45 7.74 2.38
N GLY A 482 -3.91 7.01 1.38
CA GLY A 482 -3.06 6.47 0.32
C GLY A 482 -3.82 6.35 -0.98
N ALA A 483 -3.11 6.19 -2.08
CA ALA A 483 -3.71 5.95 -3.38
C ALA A 483 -2.88 4.97 -4.21
N VAL A 484 -3.57 4.23 -5.07
CA VAL A 484 -2.97 3.39 -6.11
C VAL A 484 -3.62 3.65 -7.46
N VAL A 485 -2.86 3.45 -8.52
CA VAL A 485 -3.33 3.49 -9.91
C VAL A 485 -3.27 2.10 -10.51
N LEU A 486 -4.40 1.64 -11.06
CA LEU A 486 -4.60 0.30 -11.56
C LEU A 486 -4.84 0.28 -13.07
N LYS A 487 -4.27 -0.72 -13.75
CA LYS A 487 -4.63 -1.12 -15.12
C LYS A 487 -4.78 -2.63 -15.20
N SER A 488 -5.40 -3.16 -16.25
CA SER A 488 -5.23 -4.58 -16.56
C SER A 488 -3.74 -4.89 -16.78
N ILE A 489 -3.25 -6.03 -16.28
CA ILE A 489 -1.84 -6.43 -16.40
C ILE A 489 -1.33 -6.41 -17.85
N ASP A 490 -2.15 -6.85 -18.81
CA ASP A 490 -1.80 -6.88 -20.23
C ASP A 490 -1.60 -5.48 -20.81
N ALA A 491 -2.45 -4.52 -20.43
CA ALA A 491 -2.33 -3.14 -20.87
C ALA A 491 -1.10 -2.46 -20.26
N ALA A 492 -0.80 -2.74 -18.98
CA ALA A 492 0.40 -2.22 -18.32
C ALA A 492 1.68 -2.71 -19.00
N ARG A 493 1.79 -4.03 -19.24
CA ARG A 493 2.92 -4.64 -19.97
C ARG A 493 3.06 -4.07 -21.38
N LYS A 494 1.97 -3.99 -22.14
CA LYS A 494 1.98 -3.45 -23.51
C LYS A 494 2.44 -2.00 -23.57
N GLN A 495 2.17 -1.21 -22.53
CA GLN A 495 2.55 0.21 -22.46
C GLN A 495 3.91 0.43 -21.80
N GLY A 496 4.62 -0.63 -21.38
CA GLY A 496 5.89 -0.51 -20.66
C GLY A 496 5.76 0.25 -19.34
N ASN A 497 4.60 0.13 -18.66
CA ASN A 497 4.41 0.72 -17.35
C ASN A 497 5.29 0.00 -16.32
N LEU A 498 5.83 0.76 -15.36
CA LEU A 498 6.35 0.18 -14.13
C LEU A 498 5.21 -0.52 -13.39
N ILE A 499 5.46 -1.73 -12.88
CA ILE A 499 4.51 -2.54 -12.13
C ILE A 499 5.09 -2.79 -10.75
N TYR A 500 4.43 -2.25 -9.71
CA TYR A 500 4.77 -2.49 -8.32
C TYR A 500 4.40 -3.91 -7.90
N ALA A 501 3.16 -4.31 -8.19
CA ALA A 501 2.66 -5.66 -7.98
C ALA A 501 1.45 -5.92 -8.89
N ALA A 502 1.18 -7.19 -9.16
CA ALA A 502 -0.07 -7.64 -9.76
C ALA A 502 -1.02 -8.13 -8.66
N ILE A 503 -2.29 -7.68 -8.70
CA ILE A 503 -3.39 -8.20 -7.88
C ILE A 503 -4.05 -9.31 -8.69
N ASN A 504 -3.91 -10.56 -8.24
CA ASN A 504 -4.37 -11.75 -8.94
C ASN A 504 -5.76 -12.22 -8.48
N ALA A 505 -6.14 -11.92 -7.24
CA ALA A 505 -7.47 -12.22 -6.71
C ALA A 505 -7.87 -11.20 -5.62
N VAL A 506 -9.17 -10.91 -5.57
CA VAL A 506 -9.83 -10.14 -4.50
C VAL A 506 -11.12 -10.86 -4.15
N GLU A 507 -11.12 -11.62 -3.06
CA GLU A 507 -12.25 -12.49 -2.70
C GLU A 507 -12.83 -12.17 -1.33
N PHE A 508 -14.12 -12.49 -1.16
CA PHE A 508 -14.86 -12.20 0.06
C PHE A 508 -15.65 -13.41 0.58
N ALA A 509 -15.82 -13.48 1.89
CA ALA A 509 -16.77 -14.35 2.56
C ALA A 509 -17.55 -13.56 3.62
N LYS A 510 -18.84 -13.86 3.75
CA LYS A 510 -19.75 -13.16 4.68
C LYS A 510 -19.67 -13.83 6.06
N GLY A 511 -19.45 -13.04 7.09
CA GLY A 511 -19.16 -13.44 8.47
C GLY A 511 -17.87 -12.78 8.98
N LYS A 512 -17.50 -13.08 10.21
CA LYS A 512 -16.24 -12.61 10.83
C LYS A 512 -15.61 -13.63 11.79
N ASP A 513 -15.99 -14.90 11.63
CA ASP A 513 -15.44 -16.02 12.37
C ASP A 513 -14.28 -16.69 11.60
N ASP A 514 -13.59 -17.60 12.29
CA ASP A 514 -12.48 -18.38 11.75
C ASP A 514 -12.84 -19.16 10.47
N THR A 515 -14.04 -19.75 10.42
CA THR A 515 -14.52 -20.48 9.24
C THR A 515 -14.71 -19.57 8.03
N THR A 516 -15.15 -18.33 8.25
CA THR A 516 -15.33 -17.31 7.22
C THR A 516 -14.00 -16.80 6.70
N VAL A 517 -13.03 -16.55 7.60
CA VAL A 517 -11.65 -16.21 7.22
C VAL A 517 -11.07 -17.31 6.34
N ALA A 518 -11.19 -18.57 6.76
CA ALA A 518 -10.70 -19.71 5.98
C ALA A 518 -11.41 -19.85 4.62
N ALA A 519 -12.71 -19.55 4.54
CA ALA A 519 -13.47 -19.57 3.30
C ALA A 519 -13.03 -18.46 2.33
N ALA A 520 -12.75 -17.25 2.81
CA ALA A 520 -12.21 -16.17 1.98
C ALA A 520 -10.83 -16.55 1.40
N CYS A 521 -9.96 -17.13 2.24
CA CYS A 521 -8.65 -17.64 1.80
C CYS A 521 -8.78 -18.68 0.68
N LYS A 522 -9.60 -19.72 0.89
CA LYS A 522 -9.78 -20.81 -0.09
C LYS A 522 -10.29 -20.29 -1.44
N LYS A 523 -11.27 -19.37 -1.44
CA LYS A 523 -11.73 -18.71 -2.67
C LYS A 523 -10.61 -17.95 -3.37
N ALA A 524 -9.81 -17.19 -2.62
CA ALA A 524 -8.71 -16.42 -3.20
C ALA A 524 -7.63 -17.31 -3.81
N PHE A 525 -7.31 -18.44 -3.17
CA PHE A 525 -6.39 -19.45 -3.71
C PHE A 525 -6.91 -20.03 -5.03
N ASP A 526 -8.18 -20.43 -5.04
CA ASP A 526 -8.83 -20.99 -6.23
C ASP A 526 -8.89 -19.96 -7.38
N SER A 527 -9.28 -18.72 -7.09
CA SER A 527 -9.36 -17.64 -8.08
C SER A 527 -7.99 -17.25 -8.66
N ALA A 528 -6.93 -17.25 -7.84
CA ALA A 528 -5.57 -16.96 -8.31
C ALA A 528 -4.85 -18.18 -8.91
N GLY A 529 -5.36 -19.41 -8.68
CA GLY A 529 -4.71 -20.64 -9.11
C GLY A 529 -3.41 -20.96 -8.36
N VAL A 530 -3.35 -20.62 -7.07
CA VAL A 530 -2.17 -20.80 -6.20
C VAL A 530 -2.48 -21.76 -5.06
N SER A 531 -1.47 -22.43 -4.51
CA SER A 531 -1.63 -23.19 -3.26
C SER A 531 -1.27 -22.34 -2.04
N PRO A 532 -1.75 -22.68 -0.83
CA PRO A 532 -1.34 -21.95 0.38
C PRO A 532 0.17 -22.04 0.65
N ALA A 533 0.81 -23.11 0.18
CA ALA A 533 2.25 -23.27 0.28
C ALA A 533 3.01 -22.34 -0.67
N ASP A 534 2.34 -21.71 -1.64
CA ASP A 534 3.01 -20.81 -2.58
C ASP A 534 3.21 -19.39 -2.05
N ILE A 535 2.56 -19.05 -0.94
CA ILE A 535 2.55 -17.70 -0.36
C ILE A 535 3.66 -17.60 0.68
N ASP A 536 4.59 -16.66 0.48
CA ASP A 536 5.72 -16.47 1.40
C ASP A 536 5.52 -15.32 2.39
N TYR A 537 4.60 -14.38 2.11
CA TYR A 537 4.28 -13.26 2.99
C TYR A 537 2.77 -13.04 3.10
N LEU A 538 2.29 -12.90 4.33
CA LEU A 538 0.90 -12.61 4.65
C LEU A 538 0.81 -11.33 5.50
N GLU A 539 0.20 -10.31 4.91
CA GLU A 539 -0.18 -9.07 5.58
C GLU A 539 -1.56 -9.26 6.22
N VAL A 540 -1.62 -9.32 7.55
CA VAL A 540 -2.85 -9.59 8.30
C VAL A 540 -3.60 -8.35 8.73
N HIS A 541 -4.90 -8.52 8.99
CA HIS A 541 -5.78 -7.49 9.51
C HIS A 541 -5.33 -7.04 10.90
N ALA A 542 -5.13 -7.95 11.86
CA ALA A 542 -4.54 -7.70 13.17
C ALA A 542 -5.04 -6.39 13.81
N SER A 543 -6.35 -6.28 14.01
CA SER A 543 -7.00 -5.03 14.43
C SER A 543 -6.63 -4.63 15.86
N GLY A 544 -6.21 -5.57 16.69
CA GLY A 544 -6.06 -5.39 18.13
C GLY A 544 -7.35 -5.59 18.91
N ILE A 545 -8.42 -6.03 18.24
CA ILE A 545 -9.66 -6.46 18.87
C ILE A 545 -9.55 -7.97 19.10
N SER A 546 -9.56 -8.41 20.36
CA SER A 546 -9.24 -9.79 20.75
C SER A 546 -10.06 -10.84 20.00
N GLU A 547 -11.36 -10.62 19.82
CA GLU A 547 -12.24 -11.56 19.12
C GLU A 547 -11.91 -11.67 17.62
N GLU A 548 -11.56 -10.55 16.99
CA GLU A 548 -11.17 -10.52 15.57
C GLU A 548 -9.79 -11.13 15.38
N ASP A 549 -8.83 -10.77 16.23
CA ASP A 549 -7.47 -11.30 16.18
C ASP A 549 -7.46 -12.83 16.36
N GLN A 550 -8.28 -13.35 17.28
CA GLN A 550 -8.41 -14.79 17.52
C GLN A 550 -9.07 -15.51 16.33
N ALA A 551 -10.17 -14.96 15.80
CA ALA A 551 -10.85 -15.51 14.64
C ALA A 551 -9.93 -15.50 13.40
N GLU A 552 -9.18 -14.41 13.20
CA GLU A 552 -8.25 -14.26 12.09
C GLU A 552 -7.16 -15.33 12.14
N ILE A 553 -6.41 -15.42 13.24
CA ILE A 553 -5.28 -16.34 13.30
C ILE A 553 -5.74 -17.81 13.24
N SER A 554 -6.86 -18.16 13.90
CA SER A 554 -7.41 -19.51 13.83
C SER A 554 -7.85 -19.88 12.41
N GLY A 555 -8.54 -18.97 11.70
CA GLY A 555 -8.97 -19.20 10.32
C GLY A 555 -7.81 -19.27 9.32
N LEU A 556 -6.79 -18.42 9.49
CA LEU A 556 -5.56 -18.45 8.69
C LEU A 556 -4.79 -19.74 8.91
N VAL A 557 -4.61 -20.18 10.17
CA VAL A 557 -3.94 -21.44 10.47
C VAL A 557 -4.69 -22.61 9.84
N ASP A 558 -6.03 -22.59 9.75
CA ASP A 558 -6.79 -23.63 9.03
C ASP A 558 -6.59 -23.61 7.52
N ALA A 559 -6.64 -22.42 6.91
CA ALA A 559 -6.53 -22.28 5.46
C ALA A 559 -5.12 -22.59 4.93
N TYR A 560 -4.07 -22.32 5.70
CA TYR A 560 -2.68 -22.48 5.28
C TYR A 560 -2.04 -23.82 5.71
N LYS A 561 -2.81 -24.78 6.24
CA LYS A 561 -2.27 -26.10 6.61
C LYS A 561 -1.68 -26.82 5.38
N GLY A 562 -0.35 -26.97 5.37
CA GLY A 562 0.37 -27.81 4.39
C GLY A 562 0.59 -29.24 4.88
N SER A 563 1.13 -30.11 4.01
CA SER A 563 1.46 -31.51 4.31
C SER A 563 2.74 -31.70 5.15
N GLY A 564 3.16 -30.70 5.94
CA GLY A 564 4.35 -30.75 6.78
C GLY A 564 4.42 -29.59 7.79
N GLN A 565 5.08 -29.82 8.93
CA GLN A 565 5.29 -28.84 10.01
C GLN A 565 6.54 -27.98 9.75
N GLN A 566 6.55 -27.16 8.70
CA GLN A 566 7.66 -26.24 8.45
C GLN A 566 7.16 -24.79 8.39
N LEU A 567 7.85 -23.91 9.14
CA LEU A 567 7.63 -22.47 9.06
C LEU A 567 8.02 -21.97 7.67
N LYS A 568 7.04 -21.50 6.89
CA LYS A 568 7.25 -21.09 5.50
C LYS A 568 6.77 -19.66 5.22
N CYS A 569 5.59 -19.28 5.68
CA CYS A 569 5.00 -17.99 5.36
C CYS A 569 5.32 -16.98 6.47
N ALA A 570 5.95 -15.86 6.12
CA ALA A 570 6.10 -14.73 7.03
C ALA A 570 4.73 -14.07 7.27
N ILE A 571 4.49 -13.58 8.48
CA ILE A 571 3.26 -12.86 8.82
C ILE A 571 3.60 -11.53 9.51
N GLY A 572 2.86 -10.48 9.15
CA GLY A 572 3.06 -9.13 9.68
C GLY A 572 1.84 -8.24 9.43
N SER A 573 1.84 -7.04 10.04
CA SER A 573 0.80 -6.05 9.79
C SER A 573 1.36 -4.64 9.86
N VAL A 574 0.98 -3.80 8.90
CA VAL A 574 1.29 -2.36 8.86
C VAL A 574 0.72 -1.60 10.06
N LYS A 575 -0.32 -2.15 10.72
CA LYS A 575 -0.88 -1.54 11.93
C LYS A 575 0.12 -1.50 13.09
N ALA A 576 1.13 -2.39 13.11
CA ALA A 576 2.24 -2.34 14.06
C ALA A 576 3.13 -1.10 13.90
N ASN A 577 3.11 -0.46 12.73
CA ASN A 577 3.92 0.71 12.39
C ASN A 577 3.14 2.02 12.50
N ILE A 578 1.88 2.01 12.02
CA ILE A 578 1.06 3.23 11.83
C ILE A 578 -0.31 3.16 12.51
N GLY A 579 -0.59 2.14 13.31
CA GLY A 579 -1.89 1.95 13.94
C GLY A 579 -3.03 1.62 12.97
N HIS A 580 -4.25 1.60 13.50
CA HIS A 580 -5.44 1.24 12.75
C HIS A 580 -6.05 2.48 12.08
N THR A 581 -5.94 2.56 10.75
CA THR A 581 -6.46 3.66 9.92
C THR A 581 -7.86 3.36 9.33
N PHE A 582 -8.65 2.54 10.04
CA PHE A 582 -10.01 2.11 9.69
C PHE A 582 -10.30 1.96 8.18
N ALA A 583 -11.08 2.86 7.57
CA ALA A 583 -11.49 2.73 6.16
C ALA A 583 -10.31 2.79 5.17
N ALA A 584 -9.17 3.37 5.58
CA ALA A 584 -7.93 3.41 4.81
C ALA A 584 -6.96 2.28 5.14
N SER A 585 -7.28 1.38 6.08
CA SER A 585 -6.37 0.32 6.52
C SER A 585 -5.98 -0.65 5.41
N GLY A 586 -6.95 -1.05 4.57
CA GLY A 586 -6.65 -1.88 3.41
C GLY A 586 -5.71 -1.22 2.40
N MET A 587 -5.66 0.11 2.33
CA MET A 587 -4.74 0.83 1.43
C MET A 587 -3.31 0.80 1.98
N ALA A 588 -3.13 0.98 3.28
CA ALA A 588 -1.82 0.86 3.92
C ALA A 588 -1.25 -0.57 3.74
N SER A 589 -2.08 -1.59 3.94
CA SER A 589 -1.69 -3.00 3.73
C SER A 589 -1.37 -3.30 2.27
N LEU A 590 -2.15 -2.75 1.32
CA LEU A 590 -1.91 -2.90 -0.12
C LEU A 590 -0.57 -2.27 -0.53
N ILE A 591 -0.31 -1.03 -0.14
CA ILE A 591 0.91 -0.31 -0.50
C ILE A 591 2.14 -0.96 0.14
N ARG A 592 2.07 -1.35 1.43
CA ARG A 592 3.18 -2.07 2.09
C ARG A 592 3.51 -3.36 1.33
N THR A 593 2.49 -4.17 1.03
CA THR A 593 2.67 -5.45 0.34
C THR A 593 3.25 -5.26 -1.07
N ALA A 594 2.76 -4.25 -1.81
CA ALA A 594 3.28 -3.92 -3.13
C ALA A 594 4.74 -3.43 -3.09
N LEU A 595 5.12 -2.64 -2.08
CA LEU A 595 6.51 -2.23 -1.86
C LEU A 595 7.41 -3.42 -1.51
N CYS A 596 6.94 -4.36 -0.69
CA CYS A 596 7.67 -5.58 -0.34
C CYS A 596 7.93 -6.47 -1.56
N LEU A 597 6.92 -6.64 -2.44
CA LEU A 597 7.06 -7.38 -3.70
C LEU A 597 8.01 -6.67 -4.67
N TYR A 598 7.82 -5.36 -4.88
CA TYR A 598 8.64 -4.58 -5.80
C TYR A 598 10.10 -4.51 -5.36
N ASN A 599 10.37 -4.25 -4.08
CA ASN A 599 11.74 -4.15 -3.56
C ASN A 599 12.30 -5.49 -3.06
N ARG A 600 11.55 -6.59 -3.21
CA ARG A 600 11.97 -7.97 -2.88
C ARG A 600 12.44 -8.13 -1.44
N PHE A 601 11.63 -7.70 -0.48
CA PHE A 601 11.92 -7.92 0.94
C PHE A 601 10.69 -8.41 1.70
N ILE A 602 10.94 -9.19 2.74
CA ILE A 602 9.96 -9.51 3.79
C ILE A 602 10.21 -8.53 4.95
N PRO A 603 9.20 -7.76 5.38
CA PRO A 603 9.38 -6.71 6.35
C PRO A 603 9.44 -7.26 7.78
N ARG A 604 10.12 -6.54 8.68
CA ARG A 604 10.07 -6.82 10.12
C ARG A 604 8.73 -6.43 10.76
N SER A 605 8.42 -7.10 11.87
CA SER A 605 7.35 -6.75 12.80
C SER A 605 7.98 -6.08 14.04
N PRO A 606 7.83 -4.76 14.22
CA PRO A 606 8.45 -4.05 15.33
C PRO A 606 7.86 -4.51 16.67
N GLY A 607 8.72 -4.66 17.68
CA GLY A 607 8.29 -5.02 19.04
C GLY A 607 7.77 -6.46 19.21
N TRP A 608 7.95 -7.35 18.23
CA TRP A 608 7.51 -8.75 18.37
C TRP A 608 8.33 -9.49 19.43
N SER A 609 7.64 -10.15 20.35
CA SER A 609 8.17 -11.01 21.40
C SER A 609 7.69 -12.46 21.23
N GLY A 610 6.44 -12.67 20.84
CA GLY A 610 5.88 -13.99 20.59
C GLY A 610 4.35 -14.03 20.67
N PRO A 611 3.71 -15.15 20.25
CA PRO A 611 2.26 -15.21 20.10
C PRO A 611 1.54 -15.11 21.46
N LYS A 612 0.44 -14.36 21.47
CA LYS A 612 -0.51 -14.18 22.58
C LYS A 612 -1.26 -15.46 22.91
N TYR A 613 -1.60 -16.25 21.89
CA TYR A 613 -2.29 -17.54 22.00
C TYR A 613 -1.40 -18.68 21.45
N PRO A 614 -0.37 -19.14 22.18
CA PRO A 614 0.60 -20.11 21.64
C PRO A 614 -0.02 -21.42 21.15
N ASP A 615 -1.12 -21.86 21.74
CA ASP A 615 -1.79 -23.12 21.36
C ASP A 615 -2.35 -23.08 19.93
N GLU A 616 -2.87 -21.94 19.50
CA GLU A 616 -3.37 -21.73 18.12
C GLU A 616 -2.23 -21.74 17.10
N TRP A 617 -1.01 -21.40 17.53
CA TRP A 617 0.18 -21.34 16.69
C TRP A 617 0.95 -22.66 16.59
N LYS A 618 0.70 -23.66 17.44
CA LYS A 618 1.51 -24.90 17.54
C LYS A 618 1.69 -25.67 16.22
N LYS A 619 0.76 -25.55 15.28
CA LYS A 619 0.80 -26.19 13.95
C LYS A 619 0.80 -25.17 12.81
N SER A 620 1.04 -23.92 13.13
CA SER A 620 1.04 -22.83 12.18
C SER A 620 2.24 -22.94 11.23
N PRO A 621 2.05 -22.68 9.92
CA PRO A 621 3.16 -22.51 8.99
C PRO A 621 3.80 -21.11 9.10
N PHE A 622 3.30 -20.25 10.01
CA PHE A 622 3.68 -18.85 10.07
C PHE A 622 4.86 -18.57 10.98
N PHE A 623 5.77 -17.71 10.53
CA PHE A 623 6.82 -17.12 11.37
C PHE A 623 6.72 -15.59 11.34
N VAL A 624 7.24 -14.92 12.37
CA VAL A 624 7.21 -13.46 12.44
C VAL A 624 8.64 -12.92 12.33
N PRO A 625 9.00 -12.22 11.25
CA PRO A 625 10.32 -11.63 11.10
C PRO A 625 10.54 -10.53 12.14
N THR A 626 11.54 -10.66 13.00
CA THR A 626 11.97 -9.57 13.90
C THR A 626 12.90 -8.59 13.21
N GLU A 627 13.50 -9.00 12.10
CA GLU A 627 14.39 -8.24 11.23
C GLU A 627 13.96 -8.43 9.77
N SER A 628 14.04 -7.35 8.99
CA SER A 628 13.69 -7.40 7.56
C SER A 628 14.73 -8.22 6.82
N ARG A 629 14.31 -8.89 5.75
CA ARG A 629 15.19 -9.79 4.99
C ARG A 629 14.86 -9.73 3.52
N THR A 630 15.85 -10.06 2.70
CA THR A 630 15.62 -10.21 1.26
C THR A 630 14.66 -11.37 1.01
N TRP A 631 13.70 -11.14 0.13
CA TRP A 631 12.76 -12.14 -0.36
C TRP A 631 13.38 -12.77 -1.60
N PHE A 632 14.02 -13.92 -1.45
CA PHE A 632 14.57 -14.66 -2.58
C PHE A 632 13.45 -15.34 -3.36
N ALA A 633 13.55 -15.37 -4.70
CA ALA A 633 12.63 -16.14 -5.51
C ALA A 633 12.89 -17.64 -5.29
N ASP A 634 11.81 -18.43 -5.12
CA ASP A 634 11.91 -19.89 -5.11
C ASP A 634 12.13 -20.38 -6.55
N SER A 635 13.16 -21.21 -6.75
CA SER A 635 13.48 -21.82 -8.06
C SER A 635 12.32 -22.64 -8.67
N LYS A 636 11.36 -23.07 -7.85
CA LYS A 636 10.16 -23.81 -8.30
C LYS A 636 8.99 -22.89 -8.64
N GLN A 637 9.05 -21.61 -8.24
CA GLN A 637 7.99 -20.64 -8.46
C GLN A 637 8.39 -19.62 -9.53
N LYS A 638 7.39 -19.16 -10.30
CA LYS A 638 7.62 -18.16 -11.35
C LYS A 638 7.68 -16.72 -10.82
N SER A 639 7.14 -16.48 -9.63
CA SER A 639 6.95 -15.16 -9.03
C SER A 639 6.86 -15.29 -7.51
N ARG A 640 7.25 -14.23 -6.79
CA ARG A 640 6.99 -14.10 -5.35
C ARG A 640 5.50 -13.84 -5.15
N ILE A 641 4.90 -14.51 -4.17
CA ILE A 641 3.46 -14.37 -3.92
C ILE A 641 3.24 -13.91 -2.48
N ALA A 642 2.50 -12.82 -2.35
CA ALA A 642 2.00 -12.29 -1.10
C ALA A 642 0.48 -12.47 -1.00
N ALA A 643 -0.03 -12.43 0.23
CA ALA A 643 -1.45 -12.32 0.48
C ALA A 643 -1.77 -11.22 1.48
N ILE A 644 -3.00 -10.70 1.40
CA ILE A 644 -3.53 -9.73 2.37
C ILE A 644 -4.83 -10.29 2.93
N SER A 645 -4.94 -10.35 4.26
CA SER A 645 -6.16 -10.68 4.98
C SER A 645 -6.86 -9.41 5.47
N GLY A 646 -8.18 -9.38 5.34
CA GLY A 646 -9.03 -8.27 5.76
C GLY A 646 -10.22 -8.75 6.56
N MET A 647 -10.55 -8.04 7.63
CA MET A 647 -11.81 -8.17 8.33
C MET A 647 -12.41 -6.78 8.48
N GLY A 648 -13.73 -6.72 8.67
CA GLY A 648 -14.41 -5.44 8.87
C GLY A 648 -15.67 -5.59 9.70
N ALA A 649 -16.08 -4.46 10.27
CA ALA A 649 -17.34 -4.35 11.02
C ALA A 649 -18.59 -4.55 10.15
N ASP A 650 -18.43 -4.62 8.82
CA ASP A 650 -19.44 -4.97 7.83
C ASP A 650 -19.73 -6.48 7.73
N GLU A 651 -19.24 -7.28 8.68
CA GLU A 651 -19.39 -8.74 8.75
C GLU A 651 -18.92 -9.42 7.45
N THR A 652 -17.76 -9.00 6.96
CA THR A 652 -17.13 -9.58 5.77
C THR A 652 -15.64 -9.81 6.03
N CYS A 653 -15.14 -10.98 5.63
CA CYS A 653 -13.72 -11.25 5.51
C CYS A 653 -13.30 -11.12 4.04
N ALA A 654 -12.17 -10.47 3.80
CA ALA A 654 -11.55 -10.33 2.50
C ALA A 654 -10.20 -11.07 2.48
N HIS A 655 -9.86 -11.65 1.33
CA HIS A 655 -8.51 -12.21 1.11
C HIS A 655 -8.05 -11.89 -0.30
N LEU A 656 -6.85 -11.32 -0.42
CA LEU A 656 -6.26 -10.91 -1.69
C LEU A 656 -4.98 -11.69 -1.95
N ILE A 657 -4.70 -11.98 -3.22
CA ILE A 657 -3.44 -12.57 -3.68
C ILE A 657 -2.73 -11.57 -4.59
N LEU A 658 -1.46 -11.32 -4.30
CA LEU A 658 -0.59 -10.44 -5.07
C LEU A 658 0.68 -11.16 -5.49
N SER A 659 1.25 -10.77 -6.63
CA SER A 659 2.53 -11.26 -7.11
C SER A 659 3.44 -10.14 -7.62
N ASP A 660 4.75 -10.39 -7.64
CA ASP A 660 5.71 -9.51 -8.32
C ASP A 660 5.62 -9.66 -9.85
N GLU A 661 6.21 -8.70 -10.59
CA GLU A 661 6.34 -8.78 -12.05
C GLU A 661 7.74 -9.29 -12.42
N PRO A 662 7.91 -10.55 -12.86
CA PRO A 662 9.23 -11.15 -13.08
C PRO A 662 10.04 -10.49 -14.20
N GLY A 663 9.36 -9.89 -15.19
CA GLY A 663 10.01 -9.25 -16.33
C GLY A 663 10.65 -7.89 -16.05
N GLN A 664 10.51 -7.35 -14.84
CA GLN A 664 10.99 -6.03 -14.48
C GLN A 664 12.32 -6.10 -13.71
N THR A 665 13.41 -5.86 -14.43
CA THR A 665 14.79 -5.94 -13.91
C THR A 665 15.31 -4.60 -13.38
N HIS A 666 14.84 -3.47 -13.93
CA HIS A 666 15.21 -2.16 -13.43
C HIS A 666 14.30 -1.72 -12.28
N ARG A 667 14.91 -1.27 -11.18
CA ARG A 667 14.21 -0.81 -9.99
C ARG A 667 14.87 0.46 -9.48
N GLU A 668 14.13 1.56 -9.50
CA GLU A 668 14.55 2.79 -8.83
C GLU A 668 14.34 2.61 -7.31
N SER A 669 15.40 2.86 -6.53
CA SER A 669 15.36 2.89 -5.08
C SER A 669 16.22 4.06 -4.59
N ASP A 670 15.63 4.92 -3.77
CA ASP A 670 16.35 5.99 -3.08
C ASP A 670 16.82 5.57 -1.68
N TYR A 671 16.62 4.31 -1.30
CA TYR A 671 16.90 3.81 0.04
C TYR A 671 18.34 4.08 0.48
N PHE A 672 19.33 3.72 -0.36
CA PHE A 672 20.75 3.97 -0.09
C PHE A 672 21.03 5.43 0.24
N THR A 673 20.53 6.36 -0.58
CA THR A 673 20.77 7.81 -0.39
C THR A 673 20.17 8.37 0.89
N ARG A 674 19.18 7.67 1.48
CA ARG A 674 18.49 8.11 2.70
C ARG A 674 19.04 7.51 3.99
N VAL A 675 19.67 6.33 3.93
CA VAL A 675 20.16 5.60 5.11
C VAL A 675 21.69 5.59 5.23
N SER A 676 22.40 5.77 4.12
CA SER A 676 23.87 5.82 4.13
C SER A 676 24.35 7.18 4.67
N PRO A 677 25.44 7.21 5.45
CA PRO A 677 26.15 8.45 5.73
C PRO A 677 26.53 9.18 4.44
N SER A 678 26.44 10.50 4.46
CA SER A 678 27.01 11.35 3.40
C SER A 678 28.52 11.45 3.59
N LEU A 679 29.26 11.34 2.48
CA LEU A 679 30.71 11.51 2.43
C LEU A 679 31.04 12.90 1.89
N ILE A 680 31.67 13.73 2.71
CA ILE A 680 32.23 15.01 2.30
C ILE A 680 33.73 14.84 2.07
N ILE A 681 34.19 15.16 0.86
CA ILE A 681 35.60 15.07 0.49
C ILE A 681 36.18 16.48 0.40
N ILE A 682 37.20 16.77 1.19
CA ILE A 682 37.95 18.02 1.11
C ILE A 682 39.33 17.69 0.51
N THR A 683 39.74 18.47 -0.49
CA THR A 683 41.02 18.32 -1.19
C THR A 683 41.87 19.57 -1.13
N GLY A 684 43.19 19.39 -1.14
CA GLY A 684 44.14 20.50 -1.11
C GLY A 684 45.59 20.03 -1.11
N ASP A 685 46.52 20.95 -1.35
CA ASP A 685 47.95 20.66 -1.48
C ASP A 685 48.77 21.07 -0.26
N ASN A 686 48.15 21.81 0.67
CA ASN A 686 48.79 22.26 1.89
C ASN A 686 47.78 22.36 3.06
N PRO A 687 48.24 22.46 4.31
CA PRO A 687 47.35 22.54 5.48
C PRO A 687 46.33 23.68 5.46
N ARG A 688 46.63 24.82 4.80
CA ARG A 688 45.67 25.94 4.72
C ARG A 688 44.49 25.63 3.80
N ASP A 689 44.71 24.83 2.75
CA ASP A 689 43.64 24.39 1.86
C ASP A 689 42.66 23.47 2.62
N MET A 690 43.18 22.59 3.49
CA MET A 690 42.37 21.75 4.37
C MET A 690 41.52 22.59 5.34
N GLU A 691 42.13 23.61 5.95
CA GLU A 691 41.45 24.53 6.87
C GLU A 691 40.34 25.33 6.17
N ALA A 692 40.61 25.84 4.95
CA ALA A 692 39.61 26.55 4.15
C ALA A 692 38.44 25.65 3.73
N GLY A 693 38.72 24.39 3.39
CA GLY A 693 37.69 23.40 3.08
C GLY A 693 36.81 23.09 4.30
N LEU A 694 37.42 22.92 5.48
CA LEU A 694 36.69 22.71 6.74
C LEU A 694 35.83 23.91 7.11
N ASP A 695 36.33 25.14 6.96
CA ASP A 695 35.55 26.35 7.19
C ASP A 695 34.33 26.43 6.25
N SER A 696 34.48 25.97 5.00
CA SER A 696 33.37 25.88 4.05
C SER A 696 32.33 24.84 4.48
N VAL A 697 32.77 23.68 4.99
CA VAL A 697 31.86 22.67 5.56
C VAL A 697 31.11 23.23 6.76
N LEU A 698 31.80 23.87 7.71
CA LEU A 698 31.18 24.48 8.89
C LEU A 698 30.14 25.54 8.50
N SER A 699 30.43 26.37 7.50
CA SER A 699 29.48 27.37 7.01
C SER A 699 28.25 26.76 6.34
N LEU A 700 28.41 25.69 5.54
CA LEU A 700 27.31 25.08 4.80
C LEU A 700 26.49 24.09 5.65
N SER A 701 27.11 23.47 6.65
CA SER A 701 26.46 22.53 7.59
C SER A 701 25.83 23.21 8.81
N ALA A 702 26.00 24.54 8.94
CA ALA A 702 25.32 25.34 9.95
C ALA A 702 23.78 25.12 9.93
N LEU A 703 23.16 25.12 11.10
CA LEU A 703 21.75 24.75 11.29
C LEU A 703 20.75 25.70 10.58
N ASP A 704 21.18 26.93 10.28
CA ASP A 704 20.43 27.98 9.58
C ASP A 704 20.62 27.98 8.06
N SER A 705 21.45 27.08 7.51
CA SER A 705 21.62 26.90 6.06
C SER A 705 20.42 26.20 5.42
N ASP A 706 19.92 26.74 4.31
CA ASP A 706 18.79 26.18 3.54
C ASP A 706 19.15 24.95 2.67
N LYS A 707 20.44 24.67 2.43
CA LYS A 707 20.88 23.51 1.61
C LYS A 707 20.80 22.22 2.39
N ASP A 708 20.26 21.14 1.82
CA ASP A 708 20.26 19.83 2.48
C ASP A 708 21.64 19.13 2.42
N LEU A 709 21.83 18.11 3.26
CA LEU A 709 23.10 17.41 3.37
C LEU A 709 23.53 16.72 2.06
N PRO A 710 22.65 16.03 1.30
CA PRO A 710 23.01 15.48 -0.01
C PRO A 710 23.51 16.54 -1.00
N SER A 711 22.87 17.72 -1.07
CA SER A 711 23.34 18.80 -1.94
C SER A 711 24.72 19.31 -1.53
N ILE A 712 24.99 19.39 -0.21
CA ILE A 712 26.32 19.76 0.30
C ILE A 712 27.36 18.71 -0.15
N ALA A 713 27.05 17.42 0.02
CA ALA A 713 27.95 16.34 -0.41
C ALA A 713 28.22 16.38 -1.92
N GLU A 714 27.20 16.66 -2.74
CA GLU A 714 27.34 16.80 -4.19
C GLU A 714 28.27 17.96 -4.58
N ASP A 715 28.16 19.12 -3.91
CA ASP A 715 29.04 20.27 -4.16
C ASP A 715 30.52 19.93 -3.88
N PHE A 716 30.79 19.28 -2.74
CA PHE A 716 32.16 18.88 -2.37
C PHE A 716 32.68 17.76 -3.27
N TYR A 717 31.83 16.83 -3.69
CA TYR A 717 32.20 15.81 -4.66
C TYR A 717 32.55 16.42 -6.02
N LYS A 718 31.80 17.42 -6.48
CA LYS A 718 32.10 18.15 -7.71
C LYS A 718 33.45 18.86 -7.62
N SER A 719 33.71 19.56 -6.51
CA SER A 719 35.01 20.19 -6.24
C SER A 719 36.17 19.18 -6.26
N PHE A 720 35.98 18.03 -5.60
CA PHE A 720 36.92 16.91 -5.64
C PHE A 720 37.18 16.42 -7.07
N SER A 721 36.12 16.26 -7.88
CA SER A 721 36.23 15.76 -9.26
C SER A 721 37.00 16.72 -10.20
N GLU A 722 37.02 18.01 -9.87
CA GLU A 722 37.79 19.03 -10.59
C GLU A 722 39.26 19.11 -10.12
N ASN A 723 39.58 18.60 -8.92
CA ASN A 723 40.91 18.66 -8.31
C ASN A 723 41.42 17.29 -7.80
N THR A 724 41.34 16.26 -8.64
CA THR A 724 41.74 14.89 -8.28
C THR A 724 43.25 14.75 -8.03
N SER A 725 44.07 15.67 -8.55
CA SER A 725 45.53 15.68 -8.37
C SER A 725 46.02 16.23 -7.03
N ALA A 726 45.12 16.80 -6.22
CA ALA A 726 45.48 17.34 -4.92
C ALA A 726 46.14 16.28 -4.03
N ARG A 727 47.22 16.69 -3.33
CA ARG A 727 48.00 15.77 -2.48
C ARG A 727 47.19 15.24 -1.29
N TYR A 728 46.54 16.13 -0.55
CA TYR A 728 45.84 15.79 0.69
C TYR A 728 44.34 15.66 0.47
N ARG A 729 43.75 14.69 1.16
CA ARG A 729 42.31 14.41 1.13
C ARG A 729 41.83 14.15 2.55
N LEU A 730 40.79 14.85 2.95
CA LEU A 730 40.03 14.58 4.17
C LEU A 730 38.69 13.99 3.78
N SER A 731 38.32 12.89 4.43
CA SER A 731 36.98 12.28 4.30
C SER A 731 36.22 12.53 5.59
N LEU A 732 35.09 13.26 5.52
CA LEU A 732 34.16 13.40 6.63
C LEU A 732 32.90 12.58 6.37
N LEU A 733 32.46 11.83 7.37
CA LEU A 733 31.27 11.00 7.29
C LEU A 733 30.23 11.45 8.31
N GLY A 734 28.96 11.49 7.91
CA GLY A 734 27.86 11.83 8.82
C GLY A 734 26.49 11.62 8.19
N GLN A 735 25.50 11.29 9.00
CA GLN A 735 24.11 11.05 8.56
C GLN A 735 23.22 12.29 8.71
N SER A 736 23.69 13.31 9.42
CA SER A 736 22.98 14.57 9.63
C SER A 736 23.92 15.76 9.45
N LYS A 737 23.34 16.94 9.14
CA LYS A 737 24.13 18.19 9.08
C LYS A 737 24.88 18.45 10.38
N LYS A 738 24.23 18.14 11.51
CA LYS A 738 24.83 18.28 12.83
C LYS A 738 26.05 17.37 12.98
N GLU A 739 25.93 16.09 12.63
CA GLU A 739 27.08 15.17 12.68
C GLU A 739 28.23 15.65 11.79
N ILE A 740 27.95 16.08 10.56
CA ILE A 740 28.99 16.63 9.67
C ILE A 740 29.64 17.89 10.24
N HIS A 741 28.85 18.76 10.87
CA HIS A 741 29.36 19.95 11.54
C HIS A 741 30.28 19.59 12.71
N ASP A 742 29.82 18.69 13.60
CA ASP A 742 30.58 18.23 14.77
C ASP A 742 31.88 17.51 14.33
N GLU A 743 31.82 16.69 13.28
CA GLU A 743 32.98 16.01 12.66
C GLU A 743 33.96 17.02 12.03
N ALA A 744 33.48 18.08 11.39
CA ALA A 744 34.33 19.14 10.85
C ALA A 744 35.03 19.95 11.96
N GLU A 745 34.35 20.22 13.08
CA GLU A 745 34.99 20.86 14.24
C GLU A 745 36.10 19.98 14.83
N ALA A 746 35.83 18.69 15.01
CA ALA A 746 36.82 17.72 15.49
C ALA A 746 38.02 17.61 14.53
N ALA A 747 37.76 17.55 13.22
CA ALA A 747 38.78 17.49 12.19
C ALA A 747 39.68 18.73 12.18
N LYS A 748 39.16 19.93 12.49
CA LYS A 748 39.94 21.16 12.51
C LYS A 748 41.10 21.11 13.51
N ILE A 749 40.85 20.55 14.70
CA ILE A 749 41.91 20.35 15.71
C ILE A 749 42.75 19.12 15.33
N GLY A 750 42.10 18.03 14.92
CA GLY A 750 42.74 16.76 14.61
C GLY A 750 43.79 16.85 13.49
N ILE A 751 43.46 17.53 12.40
CA ILE A 751 44.35 17.68 11.23
C ILE A 751 45.57 18.53 11.55
N GLN A 752 45.41 19.59 12.34
CA GLN A 752 46.56 20.41 12.77
C GLN A 752 47.55 19.57 13.58
N GLN A 753 47.06 18.70 14.45
CA GLN A 753 47.89 17.78 15.22
C GLN A 753 48.48 16.68 14.33
N ALA A 754 47.71 16.12 13.39
CA ALA A 754 48.16 15.12 12.42
C ALA A 754 49.35 15.61 11.60
N PHE A 755 49.30 16.85 11.08
CA PHE A 755 50.43 17.46 10.38
C PHE A 755 51.65 17.69 11.27
N LYS A 756 51.43 17.97 12.56
CA LYS A 756 52.51 18.27 13.51
C LYS A 756 53.25 17.01 13.95
N ASP A 757 52.50 15.96 14.24
CA ASP A 757 53.03 14.70 14.79
C ASP A 757 53.33 13.68 13.69
N ASN A 758 52.89 13.94 12.45
CA ASN A 758 52.97 13.04 11.30
C ASN A 758 52.25 11.70 11.56
N GLU A 759 51.09 11.78 12.22
CA GLU A 759 50.21 10.66 12.53
C GLU A 759 48.85 10.82 11.85
N ASP A 760 48.21 9.71 11.53
CA ASP A 760 46.86 9.72 10.97
C ASP A 760 45.83 10.24 11.99
N TRP A 761 44.80 10.92 11.50
CA TRP A 761 43.64 11.29 12.29
C TRP A 761 42.42 10.49 11.85
N SER A 762 41.70 9.95 12.82
CA SER A 762 40.40 9.29 12.62
C SER A 762 39.44 9.71 13.72
N SER A 763 38.16 9.89 13.37
CA SER A 763 37.09 10.11 14.35
C SER A 763 36.34 8.81 14.69
N GLU A 764 35.58 8.85 15.77
CA GLU A 764 34.64 7.77 16.11
C GLU A 764 33.54 7.60 15.04
N GLY A 765 33.18 8.67 14.32
CA GLY A 765 32.25 8.66 13.20
C GLY A 765 32.81 8.05 11.91
N GLY A 766 34.11 7.70 11.88
CA GLY A 766 34.78 7.11 10.73
C GLY A 766 35.34 8.11 9.73
N SER A 767 35.33 9.41 10.05
CA SER A 767 36.07 10.42 9.30
C SER A 767 37.57 10.14 9.40
N TYR A 768 38.33 10.45 8.34
CA TYR A 768 39.74 10.08 8.27
C TYR A 768 40.58 11.07 7.47
N PHE A 769 41.80 11.30 7.94
CA PHE A 769 42.84 12.09 7.30
C PHE A 769 44.22 11.49 7.56
N THR A 770 45.11 11.56 6.56
CA THR A 770 46.52 11.18 6.71
C THR A 770 47.45 12.26 6.18
N PRO A 771 48.52 12.64 6.91
CA PRO A 771 49.56 13.53 6.42
C PRO A 771 50.53 12.84 5.43
N GLU A 772 50.49 11.51 5.31
CA GLU A 772 51.31 10.71 4.38
C GLU A 772 50.45 9.87 3.40
N PRO A 773 49.66 10.51 2.51
CA PRO A 773 48.76 9.81 1.62
C PRO A 773 49.52 8.97 0.59
N LEU A 774 49.19 7.67 0.53
CA LEU A 774 49.74 6.73 -0.45
C LEU A 774 49.04 6.80 -1.83
N GLY A 775 47.93 7.54 -1.95
CA GLY A 775 46.91 7.31 -2.97
C GLY A 775 47.28 7.53 -4.45
N CYS A 776 48.38 8.21 -4.78
CA CYS A 776 48.81 8.38 -6.18
C CYS A 776 49.77 7.27 -6.66
N ASP A 777 50.49 6.63 -5.72
CA ASP A 777 51.51 5.61 -6.00
C ASP A 777 51.14 4.23 -5.41
N GLY A 778 50.06 4.17 -4.62
CA GLY A 778 49.61 2.99 -3.90
C GLY A 778 48.86 2.00 -4.79
N LYS A 779 49.16 0.71 -4.61
CA LYS A 779 48.43 -0.40 -5.23
C LYS A 779 47.33 -0.92 -4.30
N ILE A 780 46.22 -1.39 -4.86
CA ILE A 780 45.09 -1.95 -4.11
C ILE A 780 45.16 -3.47 -4.17
N ALA A 781 45.10 -4.12 -3.00
CA ALA A 781 44.99 -5.57 -2.91
C ALA A 781 43.64 -5.98 -2.30
N PHE A 782 42.88 -6.84 -2.99
CA PHE A 782 41.69 -7.46 -2.41
C PHE A 782 42.07 -8.71 -1.62
N VAL A 783 41.62 -8.77 -0.36
CA VAL A 783 41.96 -9.86 0.57
C VAL A 783 40.69 -10.66 0.90
N TYR A 784 40.69 -11.92 0.50
CA TYR A 784 39.56 -12.83 0.70
C TYR A 784 39.82 -13.74 1.91
N PRO A 785 38.98 -13.68 2.95
CA PRO A 785 39.23 -14.40 4.19
C PRO A 785 38.85 -15.89 4.06
N GLY A 786 39.19 -16.69 5.08
CA GLY A 786 38.97 -18.14 5.08
C GLY A 786 37.51 -18.62 5.00
N GLY A 787 37.31 -19.93 5.08
CA GLY A 787 36.00 -20.53 4.82
C GLY A 787 34.94 -20.33 5.91
N PHE A 788 35.28 -19.89 7.12
CA PHE A 788 34.37 -19.86 8.27
C PHE A 788 34.03 -18.44 8.74
N ASN A 789 33.54 -17.60 7.81
CA ASN A 789 33.25 -16.19 8.07
C ASN A 789 31.78 -15.79 7.88
N SER A 790 30.89 -16.74 7.54
CA SER A 790 29.46 -16.45 7.45
C SER A 790 28.82 -16.45 8.85
N TYR A 791 27.88 -15.54 9.07
CA TYR A 791 27.19 -15.37 10.34
C TYR A 791 25.71 -15.03 10.12
N ILE A 792 24.88 -15.25 11.14
CA ILE A 792 23.44 -14.95 11.09
C ILE A 792 23.24 -13.46 10.79
N GLY A 793 22.51 -13.15 9.72
CA GLY A 793 22.28 -11.78 9.26
C GLY A 793 23.29 -11.24 8.24
N LEU A 794 24.28 -12.03 7.80
CA LEU A 794 25.17 -11.63 6.71
C LEU A 794 24.38 -11.18 5.48
N GLY A 795 24.79 -10.07 4.86
CA GLY A 795 24.19 -9.57 3.62
C GLY A 795 22.72 -9.13 3.71
N ARG A 796 22.13 -9.02 4.90
CA ARG A 796 20.67 -8.79 5.07
C ARG A 796 20.13 -7.58 4.30
N ASN A 797 20.87 -6.47 4.33
CA ASN A 797 20.49 -5.20 3.71
C ASN A 797 21.08 -5.02 2.31
N LEU A 798 21.87 -5.99 1.83
CA LEU A 798 22.68 -5.85 0.62
C LEU A 798 21.83 -5.44 -0.59
N PHE A 799 20.74 -6.17 -0.82
CA PHE A 799 19.87 -5.98 -1.98
C PHE A 799 18.89 -4.80 -1.84
N GLN A 800 18.75 -4.21 -0.65
CA GLN A 800 18.06 -2.92 -0.51
C GLN A 800 18.98 -1.74 -0.78
N LEU A 801 20.25 -1.85 -0.38
CA LEU A 801 21.27 -0.84 -0.63
C LEU A 801 21.70 -0.84 -2.11
N PHE A 802 21.82 -2.02 -2.71
CA PHE A 802 22.26 -2.21 -4.10
C PHE A 802 21.31 -3.18 -4.83
N PRO A 803 20.10 -2.74 -5.23
CA PRO A 803 19.11 -3.62 -5.87
C PRO A 803 19.59 -4.29 -7.16
N GLU A 804 20.43 -3.61 -7.95
CA GLU A 804 21.02 -4.10 -9.20
C GLU A 804 21.89 -5.35 -9.01
N VAL A 805 22.46 -5.52 -7.82
CA VAL A 805 23.27 -6.69 -7.47
C VAL A 805 22.43 -7.96 -7.46
N TYR A 806 21.12 -7.86 -7.18
CA TYR A 806 20.22 -9.01 -7.27
C TYR A 806 20.07 -9.51 -8.71
N GLU A 807 19.97 -8.60 -9.68
CA GLU A 807 19.85 -8.97 -11.09
C GLU A 807 21.14 -9.59 -11.60
N LYS A 808 22.29 -8.96 -11.30
CA LYS A 808 23.61 -9.50 -11.66
C LYS A 808 23.86 -10.88 -11.03
N ALA A 809 23.36 -11.10 -9.81
CA ALA A 809 23.44 -12.41 -9.18
C ALA A 809 22.77 -13.53 -10.01
N GLY A 810 21.76 -13.17 -10.82
CA GLY A 810 21.10 -14.06 -11.77
C GLY A 810 22.01 -14.59 -12.88
N ASP A 811 23.08 -13.87 -13.24
CA ASP A 811 24.07 -14.33 -14.23
C ASP A 811 24.90 -15.50 -13.68
N TYR A 812 25.08 -15.58 -12.36
CA TYR A 812 25.84 -16.64 -11.71
C TYR A 812 24.97 -17.82 -11.28
N THR A 813 23.71 -17.59 -10.90
CA THR A 813 22.83 -18.63 -10.38
C THR A 813 21.36 -18.27 -10.53
N SER A 814 20.53 -19.29 -10.75
CA SER A 814 19.07 -19.18 -10.62
C SER A 814 18.57 -19.46 -9.20
N GLN A 815 19.46 -19.83 -8.27
CA GLN A 815 19.14 -20.29 -6.91
C GLN A 815 19.87 -19.47 -5.84
N LEU A 816 19.83 -18.13 -5.94
CA LEU A 816 20.59 -17.22 -5.09
C LEU A 816 20.36 -17.45 -3.59
N GLY A 817 19.10 -17.66 -3.17
CA GLY A 817 18.77 -17.90 -1.76
C GLY A 817 19.39 -19.20 -1.24
N ASP A 818 19.38 -20.26 -2.04
CA ASP A 818 19.96 -21.56 -1.68
C ASP A 818 21.48 -21.47 -1.57
N LEU A 819 22.15 -20.79 -2.52
CA LEU A 819 23.61 -20.62 -2.49
C LEU A 819 24.08 -19.71 -1.35
N LEU A 820 23.30 -18.69 -0.99
CA LEU A 820 23.58 -17.89 0.21
C LEU A 820 23.31 -18.68 1.50
N GLY A 821 22.58 -19.80 1.45
CA GLY A 821 22.13 -20.50 2.64
C GLY A 821 21.13 -19.67 3.46
N SER A 822 20.20 -18.99 2.78
CA SER A 822 19.27 -18.02 3.41
C SER A 822 18.48 -18.58 4.59
N GLU A 823 18.15 -19.88 4.59
CA GLU A 823 17.48 -20.55 5.72
C GLU A 823 18.31 -20.52 7.02
N PHE A 824 19.64 -20.51 6.91
CA PHE A 824 20.55 -20.42 8.06
C PHE A 824 20.90 -18.98 8.42
N LEU A 825 21.09 -18.12 7.42
CA LEU A 825 21.44 -16.71 7.64
C LEU A 825 20.26 -15.92 8.21
N TYR A 826 19.03 -16.31 7.87
CA TYR A 826 17.80 -15.63 8.29
C TYR A 826 16.84 -16.65 8.92
N PRO A 827 17.14 -17.14 10.15
CA PRO A 827 16.34 -18.16 10.79
C PRO A 827 14.87 -17.73 10.94
N LYS A 828 13.97 -18.69 10.79
CA LYS A 828 12.52 -18.50 10.94
C LYS A 828 12.12 -18.92 12.34
N SER A 829 11.33 -18.08 13.02
CA SER A 829 10.86 -18.34 14.37
C SER A 829 9.48 -17.76 14.61
N MET A 830 8.69 -18.41 15.46
CA MET A 830 7.43 -17.88 15.97
C MET A 830 7.65 -16.86 17.10
N THR A 831 8.78 -16.90 17.78
CA THR A 831 9.14 -16.00 18.89
C THR A 831 10.38 -15.19 18.55
N ASN A 832 10.60 -14.09 19.26
CA ASN A 832 11.91 -13.44 19.20
C ASN A 832 12.97 -14.41 19.76
N LEU A 833 14.06 -14.58 19.04
CA LEU A 833 15.13 -15.51 19.42
C LEU A 833 15.96 -14.89 20.54
N SER A 834 16.19 -15.65 21.60
CA SER A 834 17.11 -15.29 22.69
C SER A 834 18.56 -15.34 22.22
N GLU A 835 19.46 -14.66 22.95
CA GLU A 835 20.90 -14.72 22.67
C GLU A 835 21.44 -16.16 22.69
N GLU A 836 20.93 -17.01 23.59
CA GLU A 836 21.30 -18.43 23.67
C GLU A 836 20.86 -19.21 22.43
N GLU A 837 19.65 -18.96 21.92
CA GLU A 837 19.16 -19.58 20.68
C GLU A 837 19.96 -19.11 19.47
N ILE A 838 20.27 -17.81 19.37
CA ILE A 838 21.13 -17.26 18.31
C ILE A 838 22.52 -17.89 18.35
N LYS A 839 23.10 -18.06 19.54
CA LYS A 839 24.39 -18.74 19.72
C LYS A 839 24.33 -20.21 19.33
N SER A 840 23.24 -20.90 19.66
CA SER A 840 22.99 -22.30 19.25
C SER A 840 22.89 -22.42 17.72
N LEU A 841 22.10 -21.56 17.07
CA LEU A 841 21.95 -21.52 15.61
C LEU A 841 23.27 -21.15 14.92
N SER A 842 24.03 -20.20 15.48
CA SER A 842 25.36 -19.85 14.97
C SER A 842 26.32 -21.04 15.06
N SER A 843 26.23 -21.82 16.14
CA SER A 843 26.99 -23.07 16.30
C SER A 843 26.54 -24.13 15.29
N GLN A 844 25.25 -24.22 14.96
CA GLN A 844 24.75 -25.13 13.92
C GLN A 844 25.25 -24.73 12.52
N LEU A 845 25.22 -23.44 12.18
CA LEU A 845 25.79 -22.91 10.95
C LEU A 845 27.29 -23.24 10.85
N PHE A 846 28.04 -23.01 11.93
CA PHE A 846 29.46 -23.36 12.00
C PHE A 846 29.72 -24.86 11.77
N ASN A 847 28.84 -25.72 12.27
CA ASN A 847 28.91 -27.17 12.08
C ASN A 847 28.32 -27.66 10.74
N THR A 848 28.03 -26.76 9.80
CA THR A 848 27.55 -27.08 8.45
C THR A 848 28.51 -26.50 7.40
N PRO A 849 29.72 -27.05 7.21
CA PRO A 849 30.77 -26.41 6.41
C PRO A 849 30.42 -26.17 4.94
N ALA A 850 29.60 -27.03 4.33
CA ALA A 850 29.14 -26.84 2.95
C ALA A 850 28.38 -25.51 2.80
N VAL A 851 27.40 -25.25 3.68
CA VAL A 851 26.63 -24.00 3.68
C VAL A 851 27.52 -22.79 4.00
N MET A 852 28.45 -22.95 4.94
CA MET A 852 29.39 -21.89 5.32
C MET A 852 30.26 -21.46 4.12
N PHE A 853 30.73 -22.43 3.33
CA PHE A 853 31.54 -22.18 2.13
C PHE A 853 30.71 -21.61 0.99
N GLU A 854 29.52 -22.15 0.72
CA GLU A 854 28.61 -21.63 -0.32
C GLU A 854 28.24 -20.17 -0.04
N SER A 855 27.80 -19.87 1.18
CA SER A 855 27.49 -18.51 1.65
C SER A 855 28.70 -17.59 1.52
N GLY A 856 29.89 -18.05 1.91
CA GLY A 856 31.12 -17.27 1.85
C GLY A 856 31.56 -16.95 0.43
N ILE A 857 31.49 -17.92 -0.49
CA ILE A 857 31.80 -17.74 -1.91
C ILE A 857 30.80 -16.74 -2.53
N MET A 858 29.51 -16.97 -2.34
CA MET A 858 28.48 -16.12 -2.94
C MET A 858 28.57 -14.69 -2.40
N SER A 859 28.77 -14.52 -1.09
CA SER A 859 28.96 -13.18 -0.50
C SER A 859 30.20 -12.49 -1.08
N ALA A 860 31.32 -13.21 -1.25
CA ALA A 860 32.53 -12.65 -1.83
C ALA A 860 32.33 -12.15 -3.27
N ILE A 861 31.57 -12.89 -4.09
CA ILE A 861 31.20 -12.47 -5.44
C ILE A 861 30.41 -11.15 -5.37
N LEU A 862 29.32 -11.13 -4.59
CA LEU A 862 28.43 -9.97 -4.51
C LEU A 862 29.15 -8.71 -3.98
N TYR A 863 29.94 -8.84 -2.92
CA TYR A 863 30.70 -7.71 -2.38
C TYR A 863 31.80 -7.23 -3.35
N THR A 864 32.45 -8.14 -4.07
CA THR A 864 33.45 -7.77 -5.08
C THR A 864 32.79 -7.01 -6.24
N ASP A 865 31.62 -7.47 -6.69
CA ASP A 865 30.85 -6.77 -7.73
C ASP A 865 30.46 -5.36 -7.27
N ILE A 866 29.99 -5.18 -6.03
CA ILE A 866 29.69 -3.84 -5.49
C ILE A 866 30.92 -2.94 -5.48
N ILE A 867 32.05 -3.43 -4.96
CA ILE A 867 33.28 -2.63 -4.86
C ILE A 867 33.79 -2.24 -6.26
N ARG A 868 33.74 -3.15 -7.22
CA ARG A 868 34.25 -2.91 -8.58
C ARG A 868 33.30 -2.07 -9.43
N GLU A 869 32.02 -2.38 -9.37
CA GLU A 869 31.02 -1.85 -10.31
C GLU A 869 30.32 -0.62 -9.75
N SER A 870 29.94 -0.62 -8.46
CA SER A 870 29.24 0.51 -7.82
C SER A 870 30.23 1.56 -7.34
N PHE A 871 31.40 1.17 -6.81
CA PHE A 871 32.44 2.10 -6.34
C PHE A 871 33.59 2.32 -7.31
N GLY A 872 33.69 1.56 -8.40
CA GLY A 872 34.74 1.74 -9.41
C GLY A 872 36.15 1.32 -8.95
N ILE A 873 36.28 0.57 -7.86
CA ILE A 873 37.57 0.20 -7.28
C ILE A 873 38.02 -1.14 -7.87
N SER A 874 39.16 -1.14 -8.57
CA SER A 874 39.76 -2.35 -9.12
C SER A 874 41.03 -2.75 -8.34
N PRO A 875 41.23 -4.05 -8.06
CA PRO A 875 42.45 -4.52 -7.42
C PRO A 875 43.61 -4.62 -8.42
N ASP A 876 44.81 -4.20 -8.00
CA ASP A 876 46.07 -4.55 -8.66
C ASP A 876 46.51 -5.97 -8.34
N GLN A 877 46.16 -6.46 -7.14
CA GLN A 877 46.48 -7.78 -6.64
C GLN A 877 45.29 -8.36 -5.88
N ALA A 878 45.20 -9.68 -5.81
CA ALA A 878 44.23 -10.35 -4.95
C ALA A 878 44.89 -11.53 -4.25
N LEU A 879 44.50 -11.78 -3.01
CA LEU A 879 44.98 -12.89 -2.22
C LEU A 879 43.84 -13.51 -1.44
N GLY A 880 43.81 -14.84 -1.39
CA GLY A 880 42.81 -15.60 -0.65
C GLY A 880 43.45 -16.56 0.33
N TYR A 881 42.94 -16.60 1.57
CA TYR A 881 43.42 -17.55 2.58
C TYR A 881 42.61 -18.85 2.53
N SER A 882 43.23 -19.97 2.13
CA SER A 882 42.57 -21.29 2.05
C SER A 882 41.30 -21.23 1.18
N MET A 883 40.11 -21.49 1.73
CA MET A 883 38.83 -21.32 1.02
C MET A 883 38.62 -19.89 0.47
N GLY A 884 39.29 -18.89 1.01
CA GLY A 884 39.31 -17.54 0.43
C GLY A 884 39.90 -17.48 -0.98
N GLU A 885 40.81 -18.39 -1.35
CA GLU A 885 41.35 -18.50 -2.71
C GLU A 885 40.25 -18.94 -3.70
N VAL A 886 39.40 -19.88 -3.28
CA VAL A 886 38.22 -20.29 -4.05
C VAL A 886 37.25 -19.12 -4.22
N SER A 887 36.93 -18.42 -3.13
CA SER A 887 36.06 -17.23 -3.17
C SER A 887 36.62 -16.14 -4.08
N MET A 888 37.94 -15.88 -4.02
CA MET A 888 38.64 -14.93 -4.89
C MET A 888 38.51 -15.30 -6.36
N LEU A 889 38.77 -16.56 -6.73
CA LEU A 889 38.73 -17.01 -8.12
C LEU A 889 37.34 -16.86 -8.74
N PHE A 890 36.28 -17.13 -7.96
CA PHE A 890 34.92 -16.85 -8.40
C PHE A 890 34.62 -15.36 -8.48
N ALA A 891 34.94 -14.61 -7.43
CA ALA A 891 34.63 -13.18 -7.33
C ALA A 891 35.34 -12.32 -8.39
N LEU A 892 36.50 -12.77 -8.88
CA LEU A 892 37.22 -12.12 -9.98
C LEU A 892 36.87 -12.69 -11.37
N GLY A 893 35.91 -13.61 -11.46
CA GLY A 893 35.44 -14.18 -12.72
C GLY A 893 36.43 -15.17 -13.38
N VAL A 894 37.42 -15.68 -12.64
CA VAL A 894 38.33 -16.73 -13.14
C VAL A 894 37.59 -18.06 -13.24
N TRP A 895 36.67 -18.33 -12.30
CA TRP A 895 35.77 -19.48 -12.32
C TRP A 895 34.31 -19.02 -12.54
N ASP A 896 33.55 -19.73 -13.37
CA ASP A 896 32.24 -19.30 -13.89
C ASP A 896 31.08 -20.26 -13.56
N ARG A 897 31.34 -21.36 -12.83
CA ARG A 897 30.34 -22.44 -12.57
C ARG A 897 30.07 -22.69 -11.10
N THR A 898 29.60 -21.67 -10.40
CA THR A 898 29.19 -21.68 -8.98
C THR A 898 28.23 -22.83 -8.66
N ASP A 899 27.19 -23.04 -9.48
CA ASP A 899 26.19 -24.11 -9.28
C ASP A 899 26.80 -25.52 -9.26
N LYS A 900 27.84 -25.78 -10.09
CA LYS A 900 28.50 -27.09 -10.14
C LYS A 900 29.36 -27.35 -8.91
N ILE A 901 30.03 -26.32 -8.40
CA ILE A 901 30.84 -26.44 -7.19
C ILE A 901 29.94 -26.60 -5.96
N SER A 902 28.83 -25.85 -5.89
CA SER A 902 27.81 -26.06 -4.86
C SER A 902 27.29 -27.50 -4.84
N LYS A 903 26.88 -28.03 -5.99
CA LYS A 903 26.46 -29.43 -6.10
C LYS A 903 27.56 -30.39 -5.64
N SER A 904 28.79 -30.16 -6.05
CA SER A 904 29.94 -31.00 -5.67
C SER A 904 30.25 -30.93 -4.17
N LEU A 905 30.15 -29.75 -3.54
CA LEU A 905 30.32 -29.57 -2.10
C LEU A 905 29.22 -30.29 -1.32
N ARG A 906 27.97 -30.13 -1.75
CA ARG A 906 26.81 -30.78 -1.13
C ARG A 906 26.86 -32.30 -1.28
N GLU A 907 27.26 -32.85 -2.42
CA GLU A 907 27.29 -34.30 -2.65
C GLU A 907 28.57 -34.98 -2.13
N SER A 908 29.62 -34.22 -1.80
CA SER A 908 30.90 -34.76 -1.38
C SER A 908 30.81 -35.44 -0.01
N PRO A 909 31.10 -36.76 0.08
CA PRO A 909 31.18 -37.44 1.38
C PRO A 909 32.22 -36.81 2.30
N VAL A 910 33.24 -36.13 1.75
CA VAL A 910 34.25 -35.39 2.52
C VAL A 910 33.57 -34.40 3.46
N PHE A 911 32.68 -33.56 2.94
CA PHE A 911 32.05 -32.47 3.68
C PHE A 911 30.67 -32.82 4.25
N GLN A 912 30.19 -34.04 4.04
CA GLN A 912 28.98 -34.55 4.69
C GLN A 912 29.27 -35.47 5.88
N SER A 913 30.13 -36.47 5.70
CA SER A 913 30.24 -37.59 6.65
C SER A 913 31.67 -37.98 6.99
N ARG A 914 32.65 -37.78 6.10
CA ARG A 914 34.01 -38.30 6.30
C ARG A 914 34.82 -37.45 7.26
N ILE A 915 34.89 -36.12 7.07
CA ILE A 915 35.64 -35.20 7.96
C ILE A 915 34.73 -34.22 8.73
N THR A 916 33.43 -34.24 8.46
CA THR A 916 32.38 -33.47 9.12
C THR A 916 31.22 -34.41 9.45
N GLY A 917 30.19 -33.93 10.14
CA GLY A 917 29.03 -34.76 10.47
C GLY A 917 29.40 -35.95 11.35
N SER A 918 29.28 -37.18 10.81
CA SER A 918 29.64 -38.42 11.50
C SER A 918 31.15 -38.66 11.62
N MET A 919 31.98 -37.92 10.87
CA MET A 919 33.45 -38.03 10.84
C MET A 919 33.98 -39.45 10.59
N ASP A 920 33.41 -40.15 9.61
CA ASP A 920 33.66 -41.55 9.28
C ASP A 920 35.16 -41.86 9.11
N ASN A 921 35.96 -40.94 8.55
CA ASN A 921 37.42 -41.14 8.41
C ASN A 921 38.11 -41.34 9.76
N VAL A 922 37.74 -40.54 10.76
CA VAL A 922 38.34 -40.60 12.09
C VAL A 922 37.87 -41.87 12.79
N ARG A 923 36.59 -42.23 12.61
CA ARG A 923 36.02 -43.46 13.16
C ARG A 923 36.67 -44.71 12.58
N GLU A 924 36.91 -44.73 11.27
CA GLU A 924 37.68 -45.77 10.57
C GLU A 924 39.12 -45.83 11.10
N ALA A 925 39.81 -44.68 11.19
CA ALA A 925 41.21 -44.61 11.62
C ALA A 925 41.41 -45.06 13.08
N TRP A 926 40.44 -44.82 13.95
CA TRP A 926 40.51 -45.17 15.38
C TRP A 926 39.66 -46.39 15.77
N ASN A 927 39.08 -47.08 14.78
CA ASN A 927 38.34 -48.33 14.95
C ASN A 927 37.16 -48.21 15.95
N LEU A 928 36.43 -47.08 15.89
CA LEU A 928 35.31 -46.76 16.78
C LEU A 928 34.02 -47.48 16.35
N SER A 929 33.25 -48.00 17.30
CA SER A 929 32.05 -48.79 17.00
C SER A 929 30.82 -47.93 16.63
N ASP A 930 29.84 -48.51 15.93
CA ASP A 930 28.56 -47.83 15.64
C ASP A 930 27.67 -47.64 16.88
N SER A 931 27.95 -48.36 17.98
CA SER A 931 27.26 -48.21 19.26
C SER A 931 27.64 -46.96 20.04
N ASP A 932 28.75 -46.30 19.70
CA ASP A 932 29.25 -45.08 20.37
C ASP A 932 28.55 -43.81 19.87
N LYS A 933 27.21 -43.77 19.89
CA LYS A 933 26.41 -42.65 19.37
C LYS A 933 26.41 -41.36 20.23
N LYS A 934 27.22 -41.28 21.29
CA LYS A 934 27.35 -40.02 22.07
C LYS A 934 28.16 -39.00 21.25
N LYS A 935 27.99 -37.70 21.50
CA LYS A 935 28.94 -36.68 21.01
C LYS A 935 30.34 -37.03 21.55
N ILE A 936 31.18 -37.66 20.74
CA ILE A 936 32.54 -38.09 21.15
C ILE A 936 33.54 -36.92 21.03
N TRP A 937 33.12 -35.78 20.48
CA TRP A 937 34.02 -34.73 20.04
C TRP A 937 33.65 -33.38 20.64
N TYR A 938 34.65 -32.75 21.27
CA TYR A 938 34.60 -31.38 21.73
C TYR A 938 35.85 -30.67 21.19
N SER A 939 35.66 -29.57 20.48
CA SER A 939 36.76 -28.65 20.16
C SER A 939 36.76 -27.54 21.18
N TYR A 940 37.86 -27.41 21.92
CA TYR A 940 38.07 -26.32 22.88
C TYR A 940 39.03 -25.30 22.28
N LYS A 941 38.65 -24.02 22.33
CA LYS A 941 39.57 -22.92 22.09
C LYS A 941 40.31 -22.66 23.39
N LEU A 942 41.62 -22.85 23.40
CA LEU A 942 42.46 -22.59 24.56
C LEU A 942 43.07 -21.19 24.44
N GLU A 943 42.55 -20.24 25.24
CA GLU A 943 43.11 -18.89 25.31
C GLU A 943 44.24 -18.85 26.34
N ALA A 944 45.42 -19.29 25.92
CA ALA A 944 46.63 -19.30 26.74
C ALA A 944 47.87 -19.04 25.86
N SER A 945 48.92 -18.46 26.44
CA SER A 945 50.19 -18.32 25.73
C SER A 945 50.81 -19.69 25.46
N PRO A 946 51.57 -19.87 24.35
CA PRO A 946 52.19 -21.16 24.02
C PRO A 946 53.00 -21.77 25.18
N ASP A 947 53.66 -20.94 25.99
CA ASP A 947 54.46 -21.40 27.13
C ASP A 947 53.59 -21.89 28.30
N ALA A 948 52.44 -21.26 28.54
CA ALA A 948 51.49 -21.73 29.55
C ALA A 948 50.90 -23.11 29.18
N VAL A 949 50.62 -23.33 27.88
CA VAL A 949 50.15 -24.61 27.36
C VAL A 949 51.23 -25.69 27.50
N ARG A 950 52.47 -25.40 27.09
CA ARG A 950 53.60 -26.35 27.23
C ARG A 950 53.83 -26.75 28.68
N LYS A 951 53.84 -25.79 29.60
CA LYS A 951 54.07 -26.03 31.03
C LYS A 951 52.93 -26.82 31.70
N ALA A 952 51.70 -26.72 31.17
CA ALA A 952 50.57 -27.54 31.60
C ALA A 952 50.67 -28.98 31.07
N LEU A 953 51.07 -29.15 29.80
CA LEU A 953 51.28 -30.46 29.17
C LEU A 953 52.45 -31.24 29.78
N GLU A 954 53.47 -30.55 30.29
CA GLU A 954 54.58 -31.18 31.02
C GLU A 954 54.17 -31.85 32.34
N LYS A 955 53.03 -31.47 32.93
CA LYS A 955 52.57 -32.04 34.22
C LYS A 955 51.81 -33.37 34.11
N ASP A 956 51.34 -33.75 32.91
CA ASP A 956 50.45 -34.92 32.72
C ASP A 956 51.03 -36.06 31.86
N LEU A 957 52.33 -36.04 31.57
CA LEU A 957 53.01 -37.16 30.89
C LEU A 957 53.42 -38.27 31.88
N HIS A 958 52.43 -38.90 32.54
CA HIS A 958 52.63 -40.22 33.15
C HIS A 958 51.60 -41.23 32.60
N PRO A 959 52.02 -42.23 31.80
CA PRO A 959 51.12 -43.18 31.16
C PRO A 959 50.79 -44.33 32.13
N SER A 960 49.95 -44.07 33.14
CA SER A 960 49.31 -45.15 33.89
C SER A 960 48.11 -44.64 34.68
N MET A 961 46.94 -44.59 34.04
CA MET A 961 45.73 -45.25 34.53
C MET A 961 44.57 -44.90 33.62
N GLY A 962 43.80 -45.93 33.27
CA GLY A 962 42.66 -45.78 32.39
C GLY A 962 41.49 -45.01 33.01
N ARG A 963 40.59 -44.68 32.08
CA ARG A 963 39.20 -44.23 32.19
C ARG A 963 38.93 -42.73 32.09
N SER A 964 38.00 -42.50 31.17
CA SER A 964 36.94 -41.49 31.10
C SER A 964 37.35 -40.03 31.00
N ALA A 965 37.21 -39.50 29.79
CA ALA A 965 36.36 -38.34 29.56
C ALA A 965 35.33 -38.73 28.49
#